data_AF-A0A352C588-F1
#
_entry.id   AF-A0A352C588-F1
#
_cell.length_a   1.000
_cell.length_b   1.000
_cell.length_c   1.000
_cell.angle_alpha   90.00
_cell.angle_beta   90.00
_cell.angle_gamma   90.00
#
_symmetry.space_group_name_H-M   'P 1'
#
loop_
_entity.id
_entity.type
_entity.pdbx_description
1 polymer ?
#
loop_
_entity_poly.entity_id
_entity_poly.type
_entity_poly.pdbx_seq_one_letter_code
_entity_poly.pdbx_strand_id
1 'polypeptide(L)'
;MNLFDEIAPITNYNEAREAWVLFFNRFFSPEIPDGVDVSFKSNLKEFSPRDDKTEKIKHSDDFEDFLNGQIIHIPEDVKLKKRGLKQARRKILYGIPDDRPEHVYYALWLFKQNKITRQQVATILARAQVSKEYPVEHTFKLHKDNGAFTEEFMNLLMPVIQRTWFSATSQIISKEKLERLICLLETMPNSEKMFFLSKNNPNIISSSKSTLGNALQKNLSWHQVIYKHEIYDIHLPFGIIEAIQIAESGFNGASANLVYLGTLSRDNIKAGVEKNFRPTAISISEPNVQPPSHDIHGWSDTPLPVVTQHDVYHSKLHNTIPPRFHLMLNHLNQILIQHTKRIWSKTNWALVDREFPIFLKKKLMLDSPKTGAHIFMMLFEDYEKQAFYLFRDFSAEFLNDDGFVIFWDMVNHPELWNNSFWIDTHEFEEPFSGHFNEIKRFKKLVSAQESSEILTLKYRFFRMYPNTKEFKLICHLIDDLQKKSKLKLAFKTEIQTCKETGRQIKNITTLYLDNVPVYEMNLHKILPKLVNLNLEHSADDIIPDDADTAAVFKQFKSIHGDNGSTFSKEILEGFLNKIPSHRQKLEFLETFYSEICKSQGYTRRHVRLDSFFSWIRNDLTTSQRIHINILKNQYREIFKEYTHEWFIKSRKSGLIECNINRFCLNMNFSRF
;
A
#
# COMPACT_ATOMS: atom_id res chain seq x y z
N MET A 1 -29.54 3.38 7.71
CA MET A 1 -29.92 4.79 7.55
C MET A 1 -28.70 5.49 6.95
N ASN A 2 -28.73 5.78 5.65
CA ASN A 2 -27.56 6.27 4.90
C ASN A 2 -27.34 7.75 5.20
N LEU A 3 -26.43 8.04 6.15
CA LEU A 3 -25.94 9.40 6.45
C LEU A 3 -25.30 10.12 5.25
N PHE A 4 -25.10 9.42 4.13
CA PHE A 4 -24.38 9.91 2.95
C PHE A 4 -25.24 10.17 1.71
N ASP A 5 -26.52 9.80 1.71
CA ASP A 5 -27.34 9.84 0.48
C ASP A 5 -28.22 11.10 0.36
N GLU A 6 -28.46 11.82 1.46
CA GLU A 6 -29.23 13.06 1.44
C GLU A 6 -28.31 14.27 1.61
N ILE A 7 -27.96 14.88 0.48
CA ILE A 7 -27.47 16.27 0.48
C ILE A 7 -28.64 17.12 0.94
N ALA A 8 -28.64 17.59 2.19
CA ALA A 8 -29.60 18.60 2.60
C ALA A 8 -29.48 19.79 1.63
N PRO A 9 -30.58 20.21 0.97
CA PRO A 9 -30.52 21.25 -0.02
C PRO A 9 -30.09 22.56 0.65
N ILE A 10 -29.03 23.19 0.13
CA ILE A 10 -28.64 24.55 0.49
C ILE A 10 -29.15 25.44 -0.64
N THR A 11 -30.29 26.08 -0.39
CA THR A 11 -31.05 26.90 -1.33
C THR A 11 -31.16 28.35 -0.90
N ASN A 12 -30.76 28.67 0.33
CA ASN A 12 -30.78 30.02 0.86
C ASN A 12 -29.62 30.31 1.85
N TYR A 13 -29.52 31.58 2.26
CA TYR A 13 -28.49 32.07 3.16
C TYR A 13 -28.49 31.44 4.56
N ASN A 14 -29.66 31.13 5.12
CA ASN A 14 -29.74 30.56 6.46
C ASN A 14 -29.22 29.13 6.47
N GLU A 15 -29.63 28.33 5.48
CA GLU A 15 -29.13 26.98 5.26
C GLU A 15 -27.62 26.97 5.01
N ALA A 16 -27.09 27.93 4.24
CA ALA A 16 -25.65 28.04 4.02
C ALA A 16 -24.87 28.39 5.31
N ARG A 17 -25.42 29.24 6.18
CA ARG A 17 -24.83 29.54 7.50
C ARG A 17 -24.84 28.32 8.41
N GLU A 18 -25.96 27.60 8.46
CA GLU A 18 -26.07 26.36 9.23
C GLU A 18 -25.11 25.29 8.70
N ALA A 19 -24.98 25.17 7.38
CA ALA A 19 -24.03 24.26 6.75
C ALA A 19 -22.59 24.55 7.18
N TRP A 20 -22.17 25.82 7.25
CA TRP A 20 -20.86 26.18 7.78
C TRP A 20 -20.68 25.75 9.24
N VAL A 21 -21.66 26.03 10.10
CA VAL A 21 -21.62 25.65 11.52
C VAL A 21 -21.52 24.12 11.67
N LEU A 22 -22.35 23.37 10.96
CA LEU A 22 -22.36 21.90 11.00
C LEU A 22 -21.06 21.32 10.43
N PHE A 23 -20.55 21.86 9.33
CA PHE A 23 -19.34 21.40 8.68
C PHE A 23 -18.12 21.54 9.58
N PHE A 24 -17.96 22.67 10.28
CA PHE A 24 -16.84 22.87 11.20
C PHE A 24 -17.02 22.13 12.53
N ASN A 25 -18.22 22.16 13.10
CA ASN A 25 -18.49 21.50 14.39
C ASN A 25 -18.52 19.97 14.27
N ARG A 26 -18.53 19.41 13.06
CA ARG A 26 -18.41 17.97 12.81
C ARG A 26 -17.15 17.37 13.43
N PHE A 27 -16.07 18.14 13.49
CA PHE A 27 -14.76 17.61 13.87
C PHE A 27 -14.28 18.09 15.26
N PHE A 28 -14.69 19.29 15.69
CA PHE A 28 -14.20 19.93 16.93
C PHE A 28 -15.27 20.73 17.66
N SER A 29 -15.10 20.87 18.97
CA SER A 29 -15.82 21.86 19.78
C SER A 29 -15.03 23.17 19.81
N PRO A 30 -15.66 24.33 19.56
CA PRO A 30 -15.04 25.64 19.76
C PRO A 30 -14.88 26.00 21.26
N GLU A 31 -15.27 25.13 22.17
CA GLU A 31 -15.16 25.37 23.61
C GLU A 31 -13.70 25.39 24.07
N ILE A 32 -13.35 26.38 24.88
CA ILE A 32 -12.06 26.46 25.55
C ILE A 32 -12.19 25.62 26.83
N PRO A 33 -11.31 24.63 27.09
CA PRO A 33 -11.42 23.82 28.29
C PRO A 33 -11.30 24.66 29.58
N ASP A 34 -11.99 24.22 30.63
CA ASP A 34 -11.90 24.84 31.93
C ASP A 34 -10.44 24.88 32.43
N GLY A 35 -10.05 26.02 33.00
CA GLY A 35 -8.69 26.24 33.51
C GLY A 35 -7.62 26.59 32.45
N VAL A 36 -7.96 26.62 31.16
CA VAL A 36 -7.00 27.03 30.11
C VAL A 36 -6.88 28.55 30.02
N ASP A 37 -5.70 29.07 30.35
CA ASP A 37 -5.39 30.50 30.22
C ASP A 37 -5.14 30.89 28.75
N VAL A 38 -6.13 31.58 28.18
CA VAL A 38 -6.07 32.17 26.84
C VAL A 38 -5.84 33.69 26.85
N SER A 39 -5.42 34.25 27.98
CA SER A 39 -5.16 35.69 28.09
C SER A 39 -3.92 36.10 27.29
N PHE A 40 -4.01 37.21 26.57
CA PHE A 40 -2.91 37.69 25.73
C PHE A 40 -1.68 38.07 26.59
N LYS A 41 -0.56 37.39 26.33
CA LYS A 41 0.75 37.66 26.96
C LYS A 41 1.70 38.29 25.94
N SER A 42 2.09 39.55 26.14
CA SER A 42 2.97 40.28 25.22
C SER A 42 4.43 39.80 25.23
N ASN A 43 4.84 39.15 26.31
CA ASN A 43 6.16 38.57 26.49
C ASN A 43 6.21 37.07 26.17
N LEU A 44 5.11 36.49 25.65
CA LEU A 44 5.11 35.10 25.18
C LEU A 44 6.19 34.94 24.11
N LYS A 45 7.01 33.89 24.23
CA LYS A 45 8.08 33.57 23.28
C LYS A 45 7.80 32.31 22.46
N GLU A 46 6.87 31.49 22.91
CA GLU A 46 6.50 30.27 22.20
C GLU A 46 5.03 29.90 22.44
N PHE A 47 4.45 29.22 21.46
CA PHE A 47 3.22 28.44 21.63
C PHE A 47 3.63 26.98 21.72
N SER A 48 3.38 26.36 22.87
CA SER A 48 3.75 24.98 23.15
C SER A 48 2.48 24.18 23.45
N PRO A 49 2.40 22.91 23.02
CA PRO A 49 1.32 22.03 23.43
C PRO A 49 1.32 21.83 24.94
N ARG A 50 0.17 21.46 25.52
CA ARG A 50 0.07 21.16 26.95
C ARG A 50 0.86 19.91 27.34
N ASP A 51 1.55 19.97 28.47
CA ASP A 51 2.37 18.86 29.02
C ASP A 51 1.51 17.68 29.52
N ASP A 52 0.32 17.95 30.06
CA ASP A 52 -0.53 16.94 30.69
C ASP A 52 -1.67 16.50 29.76
N LYS A 53 -1.53 15.30 29.18
CA LYS A 53 -2.55 14.67 28.31
C LYS A 53 -3.53 13.78 29.10
N THR A 54 -3.49 13.78 30.43
CA THR A 54 -4.23 12.81 31.27
C THR A 54 -5.75 12.95 31.16
N GLU A 55 -6.27 14.13 30.84
CA GLU A 55 -7.62 14.23 30.32
C GLU A 55 -7.59 13.99 28.81
N LYS A 56 -7.98 12.77 28.40
CA LYS A 56 -8.48 12.54 27.04
C LYS A 56 -9.73 13.40 26.85
N ILE A 57 -9.57 14.70 26.64
CA ILE A 57 -10.70 15.53 26.28
C ILE A 57 -11.00 15.24 24.81
N LYS A 58 -11.85 14.22 24.63
CA LYS A 58 -12.43 13.87 23.35
C LYS A 58 -13.20 15.12 22.90
N HIS A 59 -12.61 15.89 21.98
CA HIS A 59 -13.19 17.02 21.25
C HIS A 59 -13.05 18.47 21.78
N SER A 60 -12.26 18.77 22.83
CA SER A 60 -12.35 20.10 23.47
C SER A 60 -11.21 21.11 23.22
N ASP A 61 -10.25 20.88 22.33
CA ASP A 61 -9.21 21.90 22.11
C ASP A 61 -8.72 21.91 20.66
N ASP A 62 -9.42 22.69 19.84
CA ASP A 62 -9.13 22.92 18.43
C ASP A 62 -7.71 23.52 18.22
N PHE A 63 -7.22 24.32 19.17
CA PHE A 63 -5.89 24.93 19.09
C PHE A 63 -4.77 23.90 19.32
N GLU A 64 -4.90 23.05 20.34
CA GLU A 64 -3.91 21.99 20.62
C GLU A 64 -3.86 20.94 19.51
N ASP A 65 -5.02 20.53 18.97
CA ASP A 65 -5.07 19.62 17.83
C ASP A 65 -4.36 20.24 16.61
N PHE A 66 -4.62 21.52 16.32
CA PHE A 66 -3.95 22.25 15.24
C PHE A 66 -2.42 22.34 15.43
N LEU A 67 -1.93 22.51 16.67
CA LEU A 67 -0.48 22.52 16.95
C LEU A 67 0.19 21.19 16.58
N ASN A 68 -0.54 20.07 16.59
CA ASN A 68 -0.03 18.75 16.18
C ASN A 68 1.29 18.38 16.91
N GLY A 69 1.36 18.70 18.21
CA GLY A 69 2.55 18.46 19.03
C GLY A 69 3.75 19.37 18.73
N GLN A 70 3.61 20.38 17.87
CA GLN A 70 4.68 21.29 17.50
C GLN A 70 4.79 22.47 18.46
N ILE A 71 6.02 22.90 18.72
CA ILE A 71 6.33 24.14 19.44
C ILE A 71 6.64 25.24 18.41
N ILE A 72 5.95 26.38 18.53
CA ILE A 72 6.13 27.53 17.64
C ILE A 72 6.88 28.61 18.42
N HIS A 73 8.16 28.85 18.12
CA HIS A 73 8.85 30.01 18.70
C HIS A 73 8.59 31.29 17.89
N ILE A 74 8.37 32.38 18.61
CA ILE A 74 8.20 33.73 18.08
C ILE A 74 9.60 34.35 17.93
N PRO A 75 10.00 34.81 16.73
CA PRO A 75 11.28 35.46 16.50
C PRO A 75 11.56 36.61 17.48
N GLU A 76 12.83 36.81 17.84
CA GLU A 76 13.20 37.82 18.83
C GLU A 76 12.88 39.26 18.41
N ASP A 77 12.92 39.52 17.10
CA ASP A 77 12.59 40.80 16.46
C ASP A 77 11.08 41.06 16.42
N VAL A 78 10.24 40.03 16.56
CA VAL A 78 8.78 40.15 16.61
C VAL A 78 8.32 40.51 18.03
N LYS A 79 7.85 41.76 18.20
CA LYS A 79 7.32 42.26 19.48
C LYS A 79 5.80 42.40 19.45
N LEU A 80 5.10 41.47 20.08
CA LEU A 80 3.64 41.47 20.15
C LEU A 80 3.10 42.50 21.17
N LYS A 81 2.08 43.25 20.77
CA LYS A 81 1.42 44.27 21.61
C LYS A 81 -0.10 44.08 21.59
N LYS A 82 -0.77 44.41 22.71
CA LYS A 82 -2.24 44.34 22.81
C LYS A 82 -2.96 45.17 21.74
N ARG A 83 -2.41 46.33 21.37
CA ARG A 83 -2.92 47.15 20.25
C ARG A 83 -2.82 46.41 18.92
N GLY A 84 -1.74 45.68 18.68
CA GLY A 84 -1.54 44.87 17.49
C GLY A 84 -2.55 43.72 17.40
N LEU A 85 -2.82 43.01 18.50
CA LEU A 85 -3.86 41.97 18.55
C LEU A 85 -5.25 42.53 18.17
N LYS A 86 -5.62 43.69 18.72
CA LYS A 86 -6.88 44.37 18.38
C LYS A 86 -6.95 44.75 16.90
N GLN A 87 -5.84 45.25 16.34
CA GLN A 87 -5.75 45.60 14.92
C GLN A 87 -5.85 44.36 14.03
N ALA A 88 -5.14 43.28 14.36
CA ALA A 88 -5.21 42.01 13.64
C ALA A 88 -6.64 41.46 13.63
N ARG A 89 -7.31 41.43 14.79
CA ARG A 89 -8.72 41.01 14.89
C ARG A 89 -9.63 41.85 13.99
N ARG A 90 -9.45 43.17 13.99
CA ARG A 90 -10.21 44.08 13.12
C ARG A 90 -9.95 43.74 11.66
N LYS A 91 -8.69 43.61 11.24
CA LYS A 91 -8.33 43.29 9.86
C LYS A 91 -8.96 41.98 9.39
N ILE A 92 -8.86 40.92 10.19
CA ILE A 92 -9.47 39.61 9.87
C ILE A 92 -11.00 39.74 9.75
N LEU A 93 -11.65 40.39 10.72
CA LEU A 93 -13.12 40.57 10.71
C LEU A 93 -13.63 41.33 9.49
N TYR A 94 -12.85 42.28 8.97
CA TYR A 94 -13.20 43.10 7.80
C TYR A 94 -12.59 42.59 6.48
N GLY A 95 -11.88 41.46 6.49
CA GLY A 95 -11.23 40.92 5.28
C GLY A 95 -10.15 41.83 4.71
N ILE A 96 -9.38 42.50 5.57
CA ILE A 96 -8.26 43.37 5.18
C ILE A 96 -6.97 42.55 5.26
N PRO A 97 -6.26 42.31 4.15
CA PRO A 97 -5.02 41.53 4.16
C PRO A 97 -3.91 42.22 4.97
N ASP A 98 -2.99 41.43 5.52
CA ASP A 98 -1.85 41.91 6.31
C ASP A 98 -0.66 40.97 6.15
N ASP A 99 0.33 41.40 5.38
CA ASP A 99 1.52 40.60 5.03
C ASP A 99 2.68 40.78 6.03
N ARG A 100 2.45 41.50 7.13
CA ARG A 100 3.49 41.71 8.14
C ARG A 100 3.79 40.42 8.89
N PRO A 101 5.06 40.08 9.14
CA PRO A 101 5.44 38.84 9.81
C PRO A 101 4.76 38.64 11.17
N GLU A 102 4.53 39.70 11.95
CA GLU A 102 3.87 39.59 13.26
C GLU A 102 2.39 39.19 13.17
N HIS A 103 1.75 39.30 12.00
CA HIS A 103 0.33 39.02 11.81
C HIS A 103 -0.01 37.56 12.07
N VAL A 104 0.85 36.61 11.67
CA VAL A 104 0.63 35.18 11.88
C VAL A 104 0.54 34.83 13.37
N TYR A 105 1.39 35.45 14.21
CA TYR A 105 1.38 35.21 15.65
C TYR A 105 0.18 35.84 16.36
N TYR A 106 -0.31 36.98 15.86
CA TYR A 106 -1.59 37.51 16.32
C TYR A 106 -2.76 36.59 15.92
N ALA A 107 -2.73 36.01 14.72
CA ALA A 107 -3.75 35.06 14.27
C ALA A 107 -3.77 33.80 15.16
N LEU A 108 -2.60 33.22 15.48
CA LEU A 108 -2.49 32.11 16.42
C LEU A 108 -3.10 32.44 17.79
N TRP A 109 -2.84 33.64 18.32
CA TRP A 109 -3.46 34.09 19.56
C TRP A 109 -4.98 34.22 19.44
N LEU A 110 -5.48 34.82 18.36
CA LEU A 110 -6.92 34.94 18.14
C LEU A 110 -7.58 33.57 18.01
N PHE A 111 -6.89 32.60 17.40
CA PHE A 111 -7.38 31.24 17.28
C PHE A 111 -7.39 30.52 18.63
N LYS A 112 -6.31 30.62 19.43
CA LYS A 112 -6.27 30.14 20.82
C LYS A 112 -7.38 30.73 21.70
N GLN A 113 -7.84 31.94 21.41
CA GLN A 113 -8.96 32.61 22.10
C GLN A 113 -10.35 32.29 21.51
N ASN A 114 -10.40 31.39 20.52
CA ASN A 114 -11.59 31.06 19.73
C ASN A 114 -12.30 32.34 19.20
N LYS A 115 -11.50 33.29 18.68
CA LYS A 115 -11.99 34.53 18.05
C LYS A 115 -11.96 34.50 16.53
N ILE A 116 -11.22 33.56 15.96
CA ILE A 116 -11.18 33.23 14.54
C ILE A 116 -11.20 31.70 14.44
N THR A 117 -11.64 31.17 13.31
CA THR A 117 -11.70 29.72 13.09
C THR A 117 -10.36 29.16 12.61
N ARG A 118 -10.20 27.83 12.69
CA ARG A 118 -9.06 27.11 12.10
C ARG A 118 -8.86 27.45 10.61
N GLN A 119 -9.96 27.55 9.86
CA GLN A 119 -9.96 27.96 8.45
C GLN A 119 -9.32 29.34 8.25
N GLN A 120 -9.70 30.33 9.08
CA GLN A 120 -9.17 31.70 8.96
C GLN A 120 -7.68 31.78 9.27
N VAL A 121 -7.21 31.08 10.32
CA VAL A 121 -5.76 31.03 10.60
C VAL A 121 -5.01 30.28 9.51
N ALA A 122 -5.57 29.21 8.95
CA ALA A 122 -4.96 28.47 7.85
C ALA A 122 -4.81 29.34 6.59
N THR A 123 -5.83 30.12 6.22
CA THR A 123 -5.74 31.08 5.10
C THR A 123 -4.63 32.11 5.31
N ILE A 124 -4.48 32.63 6.54
CA ILE A 124 -3.41 33.58 6.88
C ILE A 124 -2.03 32.93 6.76
N LEU A 125 -1.88 31.69 7.25
CA LEU A 125 -0.62 30.95 7.15
C LEU A 125 -0.28 30.58 5.72
N ALA A 126 -1.25 30.12 4.91
CA ALA A 126 -1.02 29.78 3.51
C ALA A 126 -0.54 31.00 2.71
N ARG A 127 -1.10 32.17 3.00
CA ARG A 127 -0.63 33.43 2.45
C ARG A 127 0.82 33.75 2.88
N ALA A 128 1.17 33.50 4.13
CA ALA A 128 2.53 33.69 4.64
C ALA A 128 3.57 32.69 4.09
N GLN A 129 3.12 31.56 3.51
CA GLN A 129 4.00 30.60 2.82
C GLN A 129 4.47 31.08 1.44
N VAL A 130 3.82 32.09 0.86
CA VAL A 130 4.21 32.66 -0.44
C VAL A 130 5.61 33.27 -0.32
N SER A 131 6.50 32.93 -1.26
CA SER A 131 7.90 33.36 -1.24
C SER A 131 8.03 34.88 -1.28
N LYS A 132 8.97 35.43 -0.50
CA LYS A 132 9.33 36.86 -0.57
C LYS A 132 9.92 37.24 -1.94
N GLU A 133 10.53 36.29 -2.65
CA GLU A 133 11.07 36.50 -4.01
C GLU A 133 9.96 36.56 -5.07
N TYR A 134 8.85 35.85 -4.83
CA TYR A 134 7.67 35.78 -5.70
C TYR A 134 6.43 36.19 -4.89
N PRO A 135 6.34 37.46 -4.46
CA PRO A 135 5.39 37.89 -3.43
C PRO A 135 3.96 37.93 -3.95
N VAL A 136 3.02 38.06 -3.02
CA VAL A 136 1.64 38.43 -3.34
C VAL A 136 1.62 39.89 -3.82
N GLU A 137 1.11 40.12 -5.04
CA GLU A 137 1.05 41.46 -5.64
C GLU A 137 -0.38 42.02 -5.65
N HIS A 138 -1.38 41.15 -5.73
CA HIS A 138 -2.78 41.57 -5.80
C HIS A 138 -3.65 40.74 -4.85
N THR A 139 -4.64 41.39 -4.25
CA THR A 139 -5.67 40.74 -3.41
C THR A 139 -7.00 41.36 -3.74
N PHE A 140 -7.96 40.51 -4.10
CA PHE A 140 -9.27 40.91 -4.60
C PHE A 140 -10.35 40.43 -3.65
N LYS A 141 -11.32 41.29 -3.35
CA LYS A 141 -12.56 40.87 -2.71
C LYS A 141 -13.42 40.10 -3.71
N LEU A 142 -14.22 39.15 -3.23
CA LEU A 142 -15.22 38.50 -4.08
C LEU A 142 -16.40 39.42 -4.39
N HIS A 143 -16.79 40.25 -3.42
CA HIS A 143 -17.95 41.12 -3.51
C HIS A 143 -17.55 42.60 -3.45
N LYS A 144 -18.30 43.41 -4.18
CA LYS A 144 -18.36 44.87 -4.04
C LYS A 144 -19.12 45.24 -2.78
N ASP A 145 -19.02 46.50 -2.37
CA ASP A 145 -19.71 46.99 -1.16
C ASP A 145 -21.25 46.93 -1.27
N ASN A 146 -21.79 46.85 -2.49
CA ASN A 146 -23.22 46.65 -2.76
C ASN A 146 -23.65 45.18 -2.80
N GLY A 147 -22.76 44.24 -2.49
CA GLY A 147 -23.04 42.79 -2.48
C GLY A 147 -22.87 42.08 -3.82
N ALA A 148 -22.74 42.79 -4.94
CA ALA A 148 -22.52 42.15 -6.25
C ALA A 148 -21.09 41.60 -6.37
N PHE A 149 -20.89 40.54 -7.16
CA PHE A 149 -19.55 40.02 -7.45
C PHE A 149 -18.64 41.06 -8.14
N THR A 150 -17.34 41.00 -7.84
CA THR A 150 -16.31 41.82 -8.50
C THR A 150 -16.02 41.33 -9.92
N GLU A 151 -15.49 42.22 -10.76
CA GLU A 151 -15.10 41.84 -12.13
C GLU A 151 -13.95 40.83 -12.11
N GLU A 152 -13.01 41.00 -11.19
CA GLU A 152 -11.87 40.11 -11.03
C GLU A 152 -12.31 38.72 -10.57
N PHE A 153 -13.32 38.62 -9.70
CA PHE A 153 -13.91 37.33 -9.37
C PHE A 153 -14.50 36.64 -10.61
N MET A 154 -15.29 37.36 -11.40
CA MET A 154 -15.95 36.80 -12.58
C MET A 154 -14.98 36.44 -13.71
N ASN A 155 -13.92 37.23 -13.91
CA ASN A 155 -13.00 37.07 -15.04
C ASN A 155 -11.77 36.22 -14.72
N LEU A 156 -11.34 36.16 -13.44
CA LEU A 156 -10.14 35.42 -13.04
C LEU A 156 -10.49 34.14 -12.28
N LEU A 157 -11.32 34.23 -11.24
CA LEU A 157 -11.55 33.10 -10.33
C LEU A 157 -12.67 32.16 -10.81
N MET A 158 -13.83 32.68 -11.20
CA MET A 158 -14.97 31.87 -11.64
C MET A 158 -14.62 30.91 -12.80
N PRO A 159 -13.83 31.31 -13.83
CA PRO A 159 -13.42 30.39 -14.89
C PRO A 159 -12.52 29.27 -14.38
N VAL A 160 -11.65 29.57 -13.40
CA VAL A 160 -10.84 28.55 -12.71
C VAL A 160 -11.75 27.57 -11.97
N ILE A 161 -12.70 28.06 -11.18
CA ILE A 161 -13.65 27.23 -10.44
C ILE A 161 -14.45 26.32 -11.39
N GLN A 162 -15.03 26.89 -12.45
CA GLN A 162 -15.80 26.18 -13.47
C GLN A 162 -14.97 25.06 -14.13
N ARG A 163 -13.75 25.38 -14.57
CA ARG A 163 -12.87 24.43 -15.27
C ARG A 163 -12.42 23.26 -14.38
N THR A 164 -12.27 23.49 -13.09
CA THR A 164 -11.44 22.61 -12.25
C THR A 164 -12.28 21.76 -11.31
N TRP A 165 -13.40 22.28 -10.84
CA TRP A 165 -14.25 21.59 -9.87
C TRP A 165 -15.55 21.09 -10.49
N PHE A 166 -16.04 21.79 -11.52
CA PHE A 166 -17.32 21.42 -12.10
C PHE A 166 -17.22 20.76 -13.48
N SER A 167 -16.23 21.13 -14.30
CA SER A 167 -16.05 20.48 -15.62
C SER A 167 -15.15 19.24 -15.59
N ALA A 168 -14.47 18.92 -14.48
CA ALA A 168 -13.65 17.70 -14.36
C ALA A 168 -14.48 16.41 -14.55
N THR A 169 -15.79 16.48 -14.28
CA THR A 169 -16.77 15.38 -14.46
C THR A 169 -17.74 15.59 -15.63
N SER A 170 -17.38 16.47 -16.59
CA SER A 170 -18.12 16.76 -17.83
C SER A 170 -19.59 17.19 -17.67
N GLN A 171 -19.99 17.70 -16.50
CA GLN A 171 -21.26 18.39 -16.32
C GLN A 171 -21.04 19.91 -16.44
N ILE A 172 -21.85 20.57 -17.27
CA ILE A 172 -22.15 21.99 -17.07
C ILE A 172 -22.61 22.13 -15.61
N ILE A 173 -22.10 23.12 -14.88
CA ILE A 173 -22.56 23.39 -13.51
C ILE A 173 -24.08 23.39 -13.51
N SER A 174 -24.70 22.46 -12.79
CA SER A 174 -26.15 22.53 -12.62
C SER A 174 -26.47 23.85 -11.93
N LYS A 175 -27.53 24.53 -12.38
CA LYS A 175 -27.95 25.81 -11.79
C LYS A 175 -28.00 25.73 -10.25
N GLU A 176 -28.48 24.61 -9.72
CA GLU A 176 -28.52 24.30 -8.29
C GLU A 176 -27.13 24.32 -7.61
N LYS A 177 -26.12 23.66 -8.20
CA LYS A 177 -24.74 23.65 -7.65
C LYS A 177 -24.13 25.06 -7.66
N LEU A 178 -24.42 25.86 -8.69
CA LEU A 178 -23.97 27.24 -8.76
C LEU A 178 -24.65 28.11 -7.69
N GLU A 179 -25.97 28.01 -7.55
CA GLU A 179 -26.74 28.75 -6.55
C GLU A 179 -26.27 28.41 -5.13
N ARG A 180 -26.03 27.13 -4.86
CA ARG A 180 -25.44 26.66 -3.60
C ARG A 180 -24.07 27.28 -3.34
N LEU A 181 -23.18 27.24 -4.33
CA LEU A 181 -21.85 27.84 -4.20
C LEU A 181 -21.95 29.35 -3.89
N ILE A 182 -22.82 30.07 -4.59
CA ILE A 182 -23.04 31.51 -4.35
C ILE A 182 -23.48 31.75 -2.90
N CYS A 183 -24.47 31.01 -2.40
CA CYS A 183 -24.93 31.15 -1.01
C CYS A 183 -23.80 30.88 0.01
N LEU A 184 -22.95 29.89 -0.25
CA LEU A 184 -21.81 29.56 0.63
C LEU A 184 -20.75 30.68 0.62
N LEU A 185 -20.42 31.21 -0.57
CA LEU A 185 -19.45 32.30 -0.72
C LEU A 185 -19.94 33.61 -0.08
N GLU A 186 -21.24 33.86 -0.08
CA GLU A 186 -21.81 35.06 0.53
C GLU A 186 -21.95 34.96 2.06
N THR A 187 -21.98 33.74 2.62
CA THR A 187 -22.16 33.51 4.06
C THR A 187 -20.87 33.29 4.83
N MET A 188 -19.76 33.01 4.16
CA MET A 188 -18.47 32.79 4.81
C MET A 188 -17.88 34.06 5.46
N PRO A 189 -16.91 33.93 6.39
CA PRO A 189 -16.27 35.08 7.03
C PRO A 189 -15.62 36.03 6.02
N ASN A 190 -15.55 37.33 6.34
CA ASN A 190 -14.98 38.32 5.41
C ASN A 190 -13.50 38.08 5.08
N SER A 191 -12.71 37.50 5.99
CA SER A 191 -11.33 37.08 5.68
C SER A 191 -11.23 35.98 4.64
N GLU A 192 -12.30 35.22 4.40
CA GLU A 192 -12.34 34.18 3.38
C GLU A 192 -12.95 34.68 2.06
N LYS A 193 -13.55 35.89 2.06
CA LYS A 193 -14.13 36.55 0.88
C LYS A 193 -13.11 37.29 0.05
N MET A 194 -11.96 36.66 -0.17
CA MET A 194 -10.90 37.18 -1.02
C MET A 194 -10.16 36.08 -1.76
N PHE A 195 -9.43 36.44 -2.81
CA PHE A 195 -8.39 35.60 -3.40
C PHE A 195 -7.20 36.48 -3.75
N PHE A 196 -6.04 35.88 -3.96
CA PHE A 196 -4.82 36.65 -4.19
C PHE A 196 -3.96 36.07 -5.30
N LEU A 197 -3.22 36.96 -5.95
CA LEU A 197 -2.28 36.65 -7.01
C LEU A 197 -0.86 36.88 -6.52
N SER A 198 -0.01 35.86 -6.65
CA SER A 198 1.43 36.03 -6.47
C SER A 198 2.13 36.05 -7.82
N LYS A 199 3.28 36.71 -7.86
CA LYS A 199 4.18 36.61 -9.00
C LYS A 199 4.44 35.13 -9.31
N ASN A 200 4.43 34.77 -10.59
CA ASN A 200 4.66 33.39 -11.03
C ASN A 200 5.99 32.86 -10.49
N ASN A 201 5.95 31.74 -9.77
CA ASN A 201 7.13 31.10 -9.21
C ASN A 201 7.62 29.93 -10.11
N PRO A 202 8.78 30.07 -10.80
CA PRO A 202 9.30 29.04 -11.70
C PRO A 202 9.76 27.76 -10.97
N ASN A 203 9.89 27.79 -9.65
CA ASN A 203 10.17 26.61 -8.83
C ASN A 203 8.90 25.80 -8.50
N ILE A 204 7.71 26.37 -8.74
CA ILE A 204 6.43 25.68 -8.60
C ILE A 204 6.01 25.07 -9.94
N ILE A 205 5.98 25.86 -11.01
CA ILE A 205 5.74 25.36 -12.36
C ILE A 205 6.96 25.68 -13.19
N SER A 206 7.69 24.63 -13.58
CA SER A 206 8.88 24.76 -14.41
C SER A 206 8.61 24.24 -15.81
N SER A 207 9.14 24.93 -16.82
CA SER A 207 9.20 24.43 -18.20
C SER A 207 10.41 23.51 -18.44
N SER A 208 11.40 23.55 -17.54
CA SER A 208 12.68 22.84 -17.70
C SER A 208 12.81 21.57 -16.87
N LYS A 209 12.00 21.44 -15.81
CA LYS A 209 12.01 20.29 -14.90
C LYS A 209 10.58 19.86 -14.60
N SER A 210 10.38 18.57 -14.42
CA SER A 210 9.11 18.07 -13.86
C SER A 210 9.12 18.32 -12.35
N THR A 211 8.09 19.00 -11.85
CA THR A 211 7.93 19.32 -10.43
C THR A 211 6.57 18.86 -9.92
N LEU A 212 6.38 18.82 -8.60
CA LEU A 212 5.06 18.55 -8.02
C LEU A 212 4.02 19.58 -8.48
N GLY A 213 4.38 20.86 -8.62
CA GLY A 213 3.45 21.89 -9.10
C GLY A 213 3.03 21.67 -10.56
N ASN A 214 3.91 21.17 -11.44
CA ASN A 214 3.51 20.72 -12.78
C ASN A 214 2.46 19.60 -12.72
N ALA A 215 2.62 18.63 -11.80
CA ALA A 215 1.67 17.54 -11.62
C ALA A 215 0.33 18.05 -11.07
N LEU A 216 0.34 18.96 -10.08
CA LEU A 216 -0.87 19.60 -9.56
C LEU A 216 -1.59 20.44 -10.61
N GLN A 217 -0.84 21.14 -11.48
CA GLN A 217 -1.42 21.88 -12.60
C GLN A 217 -2.13 20.94 -13.58
N LYS A 218 -1.48 19.83 -13.96
CA LYS A 218 -2.08 18.79 -14.82
C LYS A 218 -3.35 18.18 -14.20
N ASN A 219 -3.37 18.04 -12.88
CA ASN A 219 -4.51 17.54 -12.11
C ASN A 219 -5.50 18.64 -11.70
N LEU A 220 -5.45 19.83 -12.34
CA LEU A 220 -6.40 20.92 -12.11
C LEU A 220 -6.51 21.31 -10.62
N SER A 221 -5.36 21.37 -9.94
CA SER A 221 -5.25 21.75 -8.52
C SER A 221 -4.26 22.88 -8.28
N TRP A 222 -3.39 23.20 -9.25
CA TRP A 222 -2.63 24.45 -9.29
C TRP A 222 -3.05 25.28 -10.49
N HIS A 223 -3.11 26.60 -10.34
CA HIS A 223 -3.71 27.48 -11.33
C HIS A 223 -2.87 28.72 -11.60
N GLN A 224 -2.77 29.05 -12.88
CA GLN A 224 -2.16 30.28 -13.36
C GLN A 224 -3.18 31.06 -14.20
N VAL A 225 -3.15 32.37 -14.08
CA VAL A 225 -4.03 33.30 -14.81
C VAL A 225 -3.21 34.43 -15.43
N ILE A 226 -3.71 34.98 -16.53
CA ILE A 226 -3.16 36.20 -17.11
C ILE A 226 -3.92 37.39 -16.56
N TYR A 227 -3.22 38.34 -15.95
CA TYR A 227 -3.79 39.60 -15.47
C TYR A 227 -2.87 40.73 -15.90
N LYS A 228 -3.42 41.79 -16.52
CA LYS A 228 -2.64 42.94 -17.01
C LYS A 228 -1.40 42.55 -17.85
N HIS A 229 -1.52 41.53 -18.70
CA HIS A 229 -0.48 40.98 -19.59
C HIS A 229 0.66 40.19 -18.90
N GLU A 230 0.54 39.89 -17.61
CA GLU A 230 1.49 39.05 -16.87
C GLU A 230 0.83 37.78 -16.35
N ILE A 231 1.63 36.73 -16.15
CA ILE A 231 1.18 35.44 -15.60
C ILE A 231 1.36 35.48 -14.09
N TYR A 232 0.30 35.11 -13.37
CA TYR A 232 0.29 35.00 -11.91
C TYR A 232 -0.19 33.63 -11.46
N ASP A 233 0.31 33.18 -10.32
CA ASP A 233 -0.29 32.06 -9.59
C ASP A 233 -1.49 32.58 -8.79
N ILE A 234 -2.64 31.92 -8.92
CA ILE A 234 -3.85 32.26 -8.17
C ILE A 234 -3.98 31.36 -6.94
N HIS A 235 -4.20 31.99 -5.79
CA HIS A 235 -4.32 31.33 -4.50
C HIS A 235 -5.72 31.51 -3.92
N LEU A 236 -6.28 30.42 -3.43
CA LEU A 236 -7.61 30.39 -2.83
C LEU A 236 -7.48 30.31 -1.30
N PRO A 237 -8.28 31.06 -0.54
CA PRO A 237 -8.44 30.82 0.87
C PRO A 237 -9.16 29.49 1.11
N PHE A 238 -8.95 28.89 2.28
CA PHE A 238 -9.59 27.62 2.66
C PHE A 238 -11.13 27.72 2.61
N GLY A 239 -11.71 28.88 2.93
CA GLY A 239 -13.15 29.12 2.76
C GLY A 239 -13.68 28.93 1.36
N ILE A 240 -12.96 29.36 0.33
CA ILE A 240 -13.39 29.14 -1.06
C ILE A 240 -13.25 27.66 -1.43
N ILE A 241 -12.15 27.02 -1.03
CA ILE A 241 -11.92 25.59 -1.30
C ILE A 241 -13.05 24.75 -0.71
N GLU A 242 -13.37 24.95 0.56
CA GLU A 242 -14.40 24.17 1.26
C GLU A 242 -15.82 24.51 0.78
N ALA A 243 -16.09 25.78 0.43
CA ALA A 243 -17.36 26.15 -0.19
C ALA A 243 -17.60 25.39 -1.50
N ILE A 244 -16.55 25.23 -2.33
CA ILE A 244 -16.64 24.46 -3.57
C ILE A 244 -16.89 22.98 -3.29
N GLN A 245 -16.18 22.40 -2.31
CA GLN A 245 -16.37 21.00 -1.91
C GLN A 245 -17.79 20.71 -1.40
N ILE A 246 -18.33 21.58 -0.54
CA ILE A 246 -19.71 21.50 -0.04
C ILE A 246 -20.70 21.71 -1.19
N ALA A 247 -20.41 22.63 -2.11
CA ALA A 247 -21.26 22.87 -3.26
C ALA A 247 -21.37 21.62 -4.16
N GLU A 248 -20.25 20.93 -4.38
CA GLU A 248 -20.14 19.76 -5.24
C GLU A 248 -20.73 18.49 -4.61
N SER A 249 -20.36 18.19 -3.37
CA SER A 249 -20.62 16.89 -2.72
C SER A 249 -21.60 16.96 -1.54
N GLY A 250 -22.08 18.16 -1.19
CA GLY A 250 -22.89 18.40 0.01
C GLY A 250 -22.08 18.38 1.31
N PHE A 251 -22.64 18.88 2.41
CA PHE A 251 -21.91 19.02 3.68
C PHE A 251 -21.46 17.67 4.28
N ASN A 252 -22.26 16.60 4.12
CA ASN A 252 -21.93 15.26 4.61
C ASN A 252 -20.85 14.57 3.75
N GLY A 253 -20.88 14.82 2.43
CA GLY A 253 -19.96 14.23 1.47
C GLY A 253 -18.64 14.98 1.33
N ALA A 254 -18.63 16.29 1.62
CA ALA A 254 -17.42 17.09 1.60
C ALA A 254 -16.45 16.70 2.72
N SER A 255 -15.19 16.50 2.33
CA SER A 255 -14.04 16.24 3.17
C SER A 255 -13.40 17.58 3.53
N ALA A 256 -13.43 17.94 4.81
CA ALA A 256 -12.82 19.18 5.28
C ALA A 256 -11.30 19.13 5.15
N ASN A 257 -10.69 20.27 4.85
CA ASN A 257 -9.22 20.41 4.86
C ASN A 257 -8.81 20.72 6.28
N LEU A 258 -8.57 19.67 7.05
CA LEU A 258 -8.26 19.84 8.45
C LEU A 258 -6.79 20.19 8.63
N VAL A 259 -6.53 21.47 8.83
CA VAL A 259 -5.16 21.99 8.84
C VAL A 259 -4.46 21.66 10.15
N TYR A 260 -3.21 21.21 10.03
CA TYR A 260 -2.28 20.90 11.11
C TYR A 260 -0.93 21.57 10.85
N LEU A 261 -0.28 22.04 11.91
CA LEU A 261 1.08 22.56 11.79
C LEU A 261 2.12 21.45 11.62
N GLY A 262 3.04 21.66 10.69
CA GLY A 262 4.21 20.81 10.48
C GLY A 262 3.88 19.45 9.87
N THR A 263 4.60 18.42 10.31
CA THR A 263 4.57 17.08 9.70
C THR A 263 3.29 16.31 10.05
N LEU A 264 2.61 15.79 9.02
CA LEU A 264 1.51 14.86 9.19
C LEU A 264 2.02 13.42 9.35
N SER A 265 1.56 12.75 10.41
CA SER A 265 1.79 11.31 10.54
C SER A 265 0.85 10.51 9.64
N ARG A 266 1.24 9.29 9.28
CA ARG A 266 0.35 8.37 8.55
C ARG A 266 -0.91 8.03 9.34
N ASP A 267 -0.80 7.95 10.66
CA ASP A 267 -1.93 7.69 11.54
C ASP A 267 -2.92 8.87 11.56
N ASN A 268 -2.42 10.12 11.48
CA ASN A 268 -3.27 11.30 11.32
C ASN A 268 -4.06 11.21 10.01
N ILE A 269 -3.38 10.88 8.90
CA ILE A 269 -4.00 10.71 7.57
C ILE A 269 -5.07 9.63 7.61
N LYS A 270 -4.74 8.44 8.15
CA LYS A 270 -5.70 7.35 8.31
C LYS A 270 -6.92 7.76 9.13
N ALA A 271 -6.71 8.35 10.30
CA ALA A 271 -7.80 8.76 11.19
C ALA A 271 -8.70 9.82 10.55
N GLY A 272 -8.13 10.75 9.78
CA GLY A 272 -8.90 11.75 9.04
C GLY A 272 -9.72 11.14 7.92
N VAL A 273 -9.09 10.28 7.12
CA VAL A 273 -9.72 9.62 5.98
C VAL A 273 -10.89 8.72 6.43
N GLU A 274 -10.76 8.03 7.57
CA GLU A 274 -11.85 7.25 8.18
C GLU A 274 -13.00 8.11 8.70
N LYS A 275 -12.72 9.36 9.12
CA LYS A 275 -13.71 10.31 9.65
C LYS A 275 -14.23 11.31 8.61
N ASN A 276 -13.86 11.16 7.33
CA ASN A 276 -14.25 12.04 6.22
C ASN A 276 -13.71 13.48 6.36
N PHE A 277 -12.45 13.62 6.78
CA PHE A 277 -11.67 14.83 6.57
C PHE A 277 -10.30 14.48 6.00
N ARG A 278 -9.60 15.46 5.43
CA ARG A 278 -8.23 15.30 4.97
C ARG A 278 -7.31 16.18 5.82
N PRO A 279 -6.39 15.60 6.60
CA PRO A 279 -5.33 16.37 7.23
C PRO A 279 -4.53 17.13 6.17
N THR A 280 -4.30 18.41 6.42
CA THR A 280 -3.56 19.30 5.53
C THR A 280 -2.40 19.92 6.29
N ALA A 281 -1.18 19.69 5.82
CA ALA A 281 0.00 20.27 6.44
C ALA A 281 0.11 21.76 6.10
N ILE A 282 0.40 22.57 7.12
CA ILE A 282 0.74 23.98 6.96
C ILE A 282 1.97 24.34 7.77
N SER A 283 2.65 25.40 7.34
CA SER A 283 3.89 25.86 7.96
C SER A 283 3.80 27.30 8.45
N ILE A 284 4.72 27.60 9.35
CA ILE A 284 5.11 28.97 9.70
C ILE A 284 6.57 29.08 9.26
N SER A 285 6.79 29.79 8.14
CA SER A 285 8.13 30.05 7.60
C SER A 285 8.98 30.75 8.65
N GLU A 286 10.18 30.20 8.89
CA GLU A 286 11.24 30.64 9.80
C GLU A 286 10.79 31.30 11.14
N PRO A 287 11.11 30.68 12.31
CA PRO A 287 12.24 29.78 12.48
C PRO A 287 11.94 28.28 12.65
N ASN A 288 10.69 27.76 12.74
CA ASN A 288 10.56 26.49 13.49
C ASN A 288 9.67 25.36 12.96
N VAL A 289 8.60 25.60 12.20
CA VAL A 289 7.64 24.52 11.90
C VAL A 289 7.34 24.44 10.41
N GLN A 290 7.96 23.46 9.75
CA GLN A 290 7.75 23.15 8.34
C GLN A 290 7.43 21.66 8.15
N PRO A 291 6.46 21.31 7.30
CA PRO A 291 6.31 19.94 6.85
C PRO A 291 7.50 19.52 5.99
N PRO A 292 7.73 18.21 5.79
CA PRO A 292 8.72 17.72 4.84
C PRO A 292 8.43 18.30 3.45
N SER A 293 9.38 19.07 2.91
CA SER A 293 9.32 19.63 1.57
C SER A 293 10.01 18.74 0.52
N HIS A 294 10.47 17.55 0.92
CA HIS A 294 11.25 16.63 0.11
C HIS A 294 10.66 15.22 0.14
N ASP A 295 10.95 14.46 -0.91
CA ASP A 295 10.49 13.08 -1.17
C ASP A 295 8.95 12.91 -1.15
N ILE A 296 8.21 13.96 -1.48
CA ILE A 296 6.75 13.91 -1.60
C ILE A 296 6.44 13.15 -2.90
N HIS A 297 5.94 11.92 -2.82
CA HIS A 297 5.75 11.02 -3.97
C HIS A 297 7.02 10.88 -4.87
N GLY A 298 8.22 11.04 -4.31
CA GLY A 298 9.50 10.98 -5.04
C GLY A 298 10.01 12.32 -5.60
N TRP A 299 9.33 13.45 -5.34
CA TRP A 299 9.81 14.79 -5.73
C TRP A 299 10.83 15.33 -4.73
N SER A 300 11.98 15.80 -5.20
CA SER A 300 13.13 16.14 -4.34
C SER A 300 12.92 17.40 -3.50
N ASP A 301 12.52 18.53 -4.09
CA ASP A 301 12.34 19.81 -3.40
C ASP A 301 11.05 20.48 -3.87
N THR A 302 10.15 20.75 -2.92
CA THR A 302 8.82 21.27 -3.17
C THR A 302 8.58 22.54 -2.35
N PRO A 303 8.27 23.69 -2.97
CA PRO A 303 7.93 24.91 -2.23
C PRO A 303 6.72 24.72 -1.30
N LEU A 304 6.74 25.35 -0.12
CA LEU A 304 5.71 25.17 0.93
C LEU A 304 4.25 25.36 0.45
N PRO A 305 3.90 26.37 -0.38
CA PRO A 305 2.54 26.48 -0.91
C PRO A 305 2.08 25.25 -1.70
N VAL A 306 3.01 24.57 -2.39
CA VAL A 306 2.74 23.37 -3.18
C VAL A 306 2.52 22.16 -2.28
N VAL A 307 3.23 22.08 -1.15
CA VAL A 307 3.02 21.04 -0.13
C VAL A 307 1.61 21.13 0.44
N THR A 308 1.18 22.34 0.86
CA THR A 308 -0.17 22.55 1.36
C THR A 308 -1.22 22.28 0.28
N GLN A 309 -0.99 22.74 -0.96
CA GLN A 309 -1.91 22.49 -2.08
C GLN A 309 -2.00 21.01 -2.49
N HIS A 310 -0.95 20.23 -2.26
CA HIS A 310 -0.95 18.78 -2.49
C HIS A 310 -1.90 18.04 -1.53
N ASP A 311 -1.92 18.40 -0.26
CA ASP A 311 -2.91 17.84 0.67
C ASP A 311 -4.34 18.32 0.36
N VAL A 312 -4.51 19.57 -0.07
CA VAL A 312 -5.79 20.08 -0.57
C VAL A 312 -6.27 19.29 -1.81
N TYR A 313 -5.35 18.92 -2.70
CA TYR A 313 -5.66 18.05 -3.83
C TYR A 313 -6.18 16.68 -3.37
N HIS A 314 -5.59 16.09 -2.33
CA HIS A 314 -6.10 14.83 -1.76
C HIS A 314 -7.49 14.99 -1.15
N SER A 315 -7.79 16.14 -0.53
CA SER A 315 -9.15 16.44 -0.05
C SER A 315 -10.16 16.53 -1.21
N LYS A 316 -9.78 17.20 -2.30
CA LYS A 316 -10.57 17.23 -3.54
C LYS A 316 -10.82 15.82 -4.08
N LEU A 317 -9.78 14.99 -4.15
CA LEU A 317 -9.89 13.62 -4.64
C LEU A 317 -10.78 12.76 -3.75
N HIS A 318 -10.71 12.95 -2.43
CA HIS A 318 -11.59 12.29 -1.48
C HIS A 318 -13.07 12.55 -1.83
N ASN A 319 -13.41 13.78 -2.20
CA ASN A 319 -14.79 14.20 -2.49
C ASN A 319 -15.36 13.65 -3.79
N THR A 320 -14.51 13.16 -4.70
CA THR A 320 -14.96 12.54 -5.94
C THR A 320 -15.20 11.03 -5.80
N ILE A 321 -14.80 10.43 -4.67
CA ILE A 321 -15.00 9.00 -4.40
C ILE A 321 -16.41 8.80 -3.84
N PRO A 322 -17.23 7.90 -4.43
CA PRO A 322 -18.56 7.60 -3.91
C PRO A 322 -18.52 7.06 -2.46
N PRO A 323 -19.50 7.39 -1.59
CA PRO A 323 -19.52 6.93 -0.20
C PRO A 323 -19.37 5.42 -0.01
N ARG A 324 -19.97 4.62 -0.89
CA ARG A 324 -19.85 3.15 -0.87
C ARG A 324 -18.42 2.68 -1.14
N PHE A 325 -17.68 3.39 -1.97
CA PHE A 325 -16.26 3.10 -2.22
C PHE A 325 -15.39 3.49 -1.02
N HIS A 326 -15.74 4.54 -0.27
CA HIS A 326 -15.07 4.82 1.01
C HIS A 326 -15.22 3.66 2.00
N LEU A 327 -16.43 3.10 2.10
CA LEU A 327 -16.70 1.91 2.93
C LEU A 327 -15.90 0.70 2.44
N MET A 328 -15.88 0.45 1.13
CA MET A 328 -15.10 -0.62 0.52
C MET A 328 -13.60 -0.45 0.79
N LEU A 329 -13.01 0.72 0.55
CA LEU A 329 -11.58 0.98 0.76
C LEU A 329 -11.17 0.81 2.23
N ASN A 330 -12.04 1.22 3.16
CA ASN A 330 -11.85 0.97 4.59
C ASN A 330 -11.88 -0.52 4.91
N HIS A 331 -12.87 -1.26 4.38
CA HIS A 331 -12.97 -2.72 4.53
C HIS A 331 -11.73 -3.42 3.99
N LEU A 332 -11.27 -3.05 2.78
CA LEU A 332 -10.05 -3.56 2.17
C LEU A 332 -8.82 -3.38 3.06
N ASN A 333 -8.62 -2.18 3.63
CA ASN A 333 -7.52 -1.92 4.55
C ASN A 333 -7.64 -2.79 5.83
N GLN A 334 -8.85 -2.95 6.37
CA GLN A 334 -9.10 -3.77 7.55
C GLN A 334 -8.78 -5.25 7.31
N ILE A 335 -9.28 -5.84 6.23
CA ILE A 335 -9.04 -7.26 5.92
C ILE A 335 -7.57 -7.52 5.63
N LEU A 336 -6.86 -6.59 4.96
CA LEU A 336 -5.44 -6.72 4.70
C LEU A 336 -4.62 -6.71 6.00
N ILE A 337 -4.91 -5.77 6.91
CA ILE A 337 -4.23 -5.72 8.22
C ILE A 337 -4.53 -6.97 9.04
N GLN A 338 -5.78 -7.42 9.08
CA GLN A 338 -6.18 -8.63 9.82
C GLN A 338 -5.51 -9.89 9.27
N HIS A 339 -5.49 -10.04 7.95
CA HIS A 339 -4.97 -11.24 7.30
C HIS A 339 -3.44 -11.29 7.32
N THR A 340 -2.78 -10.17 7.01
CA THR A 340 -1.32 -10.14 6.84
C THR A 340 -0.60 -9.79 8.15
N LYS A 341 -1.31 -9.25 9.14
CA LYS A 341 -0.76 -8.62 10.36
C LYS A 341 0.20 -7.47 10.05
N ARG A 342 0.23 -6.97 8.80
CA ARG A 342 1.05 -5.84 8.38
C ARG A 342 0.23 -4.57 8.51
N ILE A 343 0.66 -3.70 9.42
CA ILE A 343 0.10 -2.36 9.55
C ILE A 343 0.44 -1.52 8.32
N TRP A 344 1.53 -1.86 7.61
CA TRP A 344 1.99 -1.10 6.46
C TRP A 344 2.51 -1.97 5.30
N SER A 345 2.03 -1.62 4.10
CA SER A 345 2.47 -2.05 2.77
C SER A 345 2.17 -0.93 1.77
N LYS A 346 2.68 -1.02 0.54
CA LYS A 346 2.34 -0.07 -0.53
C LYS A 346 0.84 -0.07 -0.83
N THR A 347 0.20 -1.24 -0.86
CA THR A 347 -1.24 -1.38 -1.10
C THR A 347 -2.04 -0.75 0.04
N ASN A 348 -1.70 -1.06 1.29
CA ASN A 348 -2.35 -0.45 2.46
C ASN A 348 -2.21 1.07 2.43
N TRP A 349 -1.03 1.59 2.06
CA TRP A 349 -0.84 3.02 1.93
C TRP A 349 -1.72 3.62 0.83
N ALA A 350 -1.81 3.03 -0.35
CA ALA A 350 -2.67 3.51 -1.42
C ALA A 350 -4.16 3.52 -1.02
N LEU A 351 -4.61 2.49 -0.28
CA LEU A 351 -5.98 2.42 0.25
C LEU A 351 -6.26 3.50 1.31
N VAL A 352 -5.30 3.76 2.19
CA VAL A 352 -5.40 4.79 3.24
C VAL A 352 -5.30 6.20 2.67
N ASP A 353 -4.38 6.44 1.75
CA ASP A 353 -4.17 7.76 1.16
C ASP A 353 -5.28 8.12 0.16
N ARG A 354 -5.97 7.11 -0.38
CA ARG A 354 -7.06 7.21 -1.37
C ARG A 354 -6.65 7.95 -2.64
N GLU A 355 -5.37 7.86 -3.02
CA GLU A 355 -4.83 8.45 -4.24
C GLU A 355 -5.24 7.64 -5.48
N PHE A 356 -6.51 7.75 -5.88
CA PHE A 356 -7.08 7.10 -7.06
C PHE A 356 -7.52 8.13 -8.12
N PRO A 357 -6.58 8.65 -8.96
CA PRO A 357 -6.86 9.74 -9.92
C PRO A 357 -7.99 9.44 -10.92
N ILE A 358 -8.36 8.18 -11.08
CA ILE A 358 -9.48 7.77 -11.93
C ILE A 358 -10.80 8.44 -11.54
N PHE A 359 -11.06 8.63 -10.24
CA PHE A 359 -12.26 9.32 -9.76
C PHE A 359 -12.29 10.81 -10.10
N LEU A 360 -11.12 11.42 -10.38
CA LEU A 360 -11.04 12.81 -10.80
C LEU A 360 -11.20 12.98 -12.32
N LYS A 361 -10.74 12.00 -13.11
CA LYS A 361 -10.64 12.12 -14.58
C LYS A 361 -11.83 11.54 -15.34
N LYS A 362 -12.57 10.61 -14.74
CA LYS A 362 -13.71 9.93 -15.40
C LYS A 362 -14.99 10.19 -14.62
N LYS A 363 -16.08 10.46 -15.34
CA LYS A 363 -17.41 10.47 -14.77
C LYS A 363 -17.77 9.03 -14.37
N LEU A 364 -17.54 8.70 -13.11
CA LEU A 364 -17.89 7.39 -12.56
C LEU A 364 -19.28 7.49 -11.92
N MET A 365 -20.32 7.19 -12.71
CA MET A 365 -21.68 7.06 -12.18
C MET A 365 -21.80 5.67 -11.56
N LEU A 366 -21.97 5.60 -10.24
CA LEU A 366 -22.27 4.35 -9.57
C LEU A 366 -23.80 4.12 -9.58
N ASP A 367 -24.32 3.79 -10.76
CA ASP A 367 -25.76 3.59 -11.00
C ASP A 367 -26.23 2.15 -10.74
N SER A 368 -25.30 1.19 -10.70
CA SER A 368 -25.59 -0.22 -10.47
C SER A 368 -24.38 -0.98 -9.90
N PRO A 369 -24.61 -2.15 -9.27
CA PRO A 369 -23.53 -3.05 -8.85
C PRO A 369 -22.60 -3.51 -9.99
N LYS A 370 -23.13 -3.63 -11.21
CA LYS A 370 -22.36 -3.95 -12.43
C LYS A 370 -21.35 -2.85 -12.73
N THR A 371 -21.78 -1.58 -12.70
CA THR A 371 -20.88 -0.45 -12.92
C THR A 371 -19.84 -0.34 -11.81
N GLY A 372 -20.20 -0.67 -10.57
CA GLY A 372 -19.24 -0.74 -9.46
C GLY A 372 -18.16 -1.81 -9.65
N ALA A 373 -18.51 -2.97 -10.22
CA ALA A 373 -17.54 -4.00 -10.58
C ALA A 373 -16.53 -3.51 -11.61
N HIS A 374 -16.99 -2.80 -12.65
CA HIS A 374 -16.10 -2.18 -13.64
C HIS A 374 -15.17 -1.14 -13.00
N ILE A 375 -15.70 -0.25 -12.16
CA ILE A 375 -14.90 0.76 -11.45
C ILE A 375 -13.86 0.09 -10.54
N PHE A 376 -14.23 -0.96 -9.81
CA PHE A 376 -13.31 -1.72 -8.97
C PHE A 376 -12.11 -2.23 -9.77
N MET A 377 -12.35 -2.85 -10.92
CA MET A 377 -11.27 -3.34 -11.79
C MET A 377 -10.37 -2.18 -12.22
N MET A 378 -10.95 -1.09 -12.70
CA MET A 378 -10.17 0.08 -13.14
C MET A 378 -9.34 0.74 -12.02
N LEU A 379 -9.72 0.62 -10.74
CA LEU A 379 -8.92 1.14 -9.62
C LEU A 379 -7.61 0.39 -9.46
N PHE A 380 -7.63 -0.92 -9.72
CA PHE A 380 -6.50 -1.80 -9.53
C PHE A 380 -5.79 -2.16 -10.85
N GLU A 381 -6.30 -1.65 -11.98
CA GLU A 381 -5.70 -1.65 -13.31
C GLU A 381 -5.20 -0.26 -13.69
N ASP A 382 -3.89 0.00 -13.55
CA ASP A 382 -3.30 1.21 -14.14
C ASP A 382 -2.93 0.92 -15.61
N TYR A 383 -3.90 1.13 -16.51
CA TYR A 383 -3.74 0.96 -17.97
C TYR A 383 -2.63 1.85 -18.56
N GLU A 384 -2.42 3.06 -18.02
CA GLU A 384 -1.38 3.98 -18.52
C GLU A 384 0.03 3.48 -18.15
N LYS A 385 0.17 2.72 -17.06
CA LYS A 385 1.46 2.20 -16.57
C LYS A 385 1.61 0.68 -16.64
N GLN A 386 0.63 -0.01 -17.25
CA GLN A 386 0.54 -1.48 -17.28
C GLN A 386 0.72 -2.10 -15.89
N ALA A 387 0.17 -1.47 -14.85
CA ALA A 387 0.40 -1.88 -13.48
C ALA A 387 -0.89 -2.40 -12.82
N PHE A 388 -0.91 -3.70 -12.54
CA PHE A 388 -1.98 -4.37 -11.83
C PHE A 388 -1.65 -4.48 -10.33
N TYR A 389 -2.23 -3.61 -9.50
CA TYR A 389 -1.84 -3.47 -8.08
C TYR A 389 -2.16 -4.69 -7.21
N LEU A 390 -3.12 -5.53 -7.61
CA LEU A 390 -3.47 -6.78 -6.93
C LEU A 390 -2.68 -7.99 -7.44
N PHE A 391 -1.79 -7.79 -8.40
CA PHE A 391 -1.10 -8.84 -9.11
C PHE A 391 0.41 -8.72 -8.92
N ARG A 392 1.13 -9.82 -9.13
CA ARG A 392 2.58 -9.90 -8.97
C ARG A 392 3.27 -9.45 -10.25
N ASP A 393 4.39 -8.74 -10.12
CA ASP A 393 5.20 -8.25 -11.25
C ASP A 393 4.42 -7.42 -12.28
N PHE A 394 3.21 -6.97 -11.90
CA PHE A 394 2.21 -6.41 -12.80
C PHE A 394 1.78 -7.33 -13.96
N SER A 395 2.01 -8.64 -13.86
CA SER A 395 1.44 -9.59 -14.79
C SER A 395 0.04 -9.98 -14.31
N ALA A 396 -0.92 -10.06 -15.24
CA ALA A 396 -2.26 -10.57 -14.97
C ALA A 396 -2.27 -12.05 -14.52
N GLU A 397 -1.13 -12.72 -14.52
CA GLU A 397 -1.01 -14.17 -14.34
C GLU A 397 -1.18 -14.61 -12.88
N PHE A 398 -0.65 -13.86 -11.91
CA PHE A 398 -0.66 -14.26 -10.50
C PHE A 398 -1.09 -13.12 -9.58
N LEU A 399 -2.01 -13.38 -8.66
CA LEU A 399 -2.30 -12.45 -7.56
C LEU A 399 -1.08 -12.29 -6.65
N ASN A 400 -0.82 -11.08 -6.18
CA ASN A 400 0.07 -10.88 -5.03
C ASN A 400 -0.67 -11.27 -3.73
N ASP A 401 0.01 -11.22 -2.58
CA ASP A 401 -0.62 -11.66 -1.33
C ASP A 401 -1.77 -10.75 -0.91
N ASP A 402 -1.68 -9.44 -1.13
CA ASP A 402 -2.79 -8.52 -0.86
C ASP A 402 -4.00 -8.82 -1.77
N GLY A 403 -3.76 -9.08 -3.06
CA GLY A 403 -4.79 -9.48 -4.02
C GLY A 403 -5.48 -10.78 -3.63
N PHE A 404 -4.73 -11.80 -3.18
CA PHE A 404 -5.31 -13.04 -2.68
C PHE A 404 -6.30 -12.78 -1.53
N VAL A 405 -5.95 -11.93 -0.56
CA VAL A 405 -6.82 -11.60 0.58
C VAL A 405 -8.14 -10.97 0.12
N ILE A 406 -8.07 -10.04 -0.82
CA ILE A 406 -9.25 -9.33 -1.32
C ILE A 406 -10.21 -10.29 -2.03
N PHE A 407 -9.68 -11.09 -2.97
CA PHE A 407 -10.52 -12.06 -3.68
C PHE A 407 -11.04 -13.17 -2.76
N TRP A 408 -10.27 -13.57 -1.76
CA TRP A 408 -10.72 -14.50 -0.71
C TRP A 408 -11.91 -13.93 0.06
N ASP A 409 -11.84 -12.68 0.49
CA ASP A 409 -12.95 -12.00 1.17
C ASP A 409 -14.20 -11.90 0.29
N MET A 410 -14.04 -11.49 -0.98
CA MET A 410 -15.14 -11.44 -1.96
C MET A 410 -15.88 -12.77 -2.12
N VAL A 411 -15.13 -13.88 -2.17
CA VAL A 411 -15.70 -15.22 -2.30
C VAL A 411 -16.37 -15.71 -1.00
N ASN A 412 -15.98 -15.17 0.16
CA ASN A 412 -16.57 -15.51 1.45
C ASN A 412 -17.75 -14.63 1.83
N HIS A 413 -17.81 -13.40 1.34
CA HIS A 413 -18.84 -12.43 1.70
C HIS A 413 -19.49 -11.78 0.47
N PRO A 414 -20.02 -12.56 -0.51
CA PRO A 414 -20.52 -12.00 -1.76
C PRO A 414 -21.66 -10.99 -1.58
N GLU A 415 -22.51 -11.17 -0.56
CA GLU A 415 -23.58 -10.22 -0.26
C GLU A 415 -23.08 -8.89 0.30
N LEU A 416 -21.99 -8.87 1.06
CA LEU A 416 -21.37 -7.63 1.54
C LEU A 416 -20.91 -6.79 0.33
N TRP A 417 -20.20 -7.42 -0.58
CA TRP A 417 -19.70 -6.80 -1.80
C TRP A 417 -20.83 -6.31 -2.71
N ASN A 418 -21.83 -7.15 -2.96
CA ASN A 418 -22.93 -6.78 -3.84
C ASN A 418 -23.85 -5.72 -3.22
N ASN A 419 -24.26 -5.88 -1.95
CA ASN A 419 -25.32 -5.05 -1.36
C ASN A 419 -24.75 -3.76 -0.73
N SER A 420 -23.62 -3.85 -0.03
CA SER A 420 -23.05 -2.71 0.70
C SER A 420 -22.12 -1.89 -0.18
N PHE A 421 -21.20 -2.55 -0.88
CA PHE A 421 -20.21 -1.87 -1.73
C PHE A 421 -20.70 -1.64 -3.16
N TRP A 422 -21.83 -2.28 -3.56
CA TRP A 422 -22.32 -2.25 -4.94
C TRP A 422 -21.28 -2.72 -5.95
N ILE A 423 -20.70 -3.88 -5.69
CA ILE A 423 -19.75 -4.54 -6.59
C ILE A 423 -20.28 -5.94 -6.87
N ASP A 424 -20.82 -6.14 -8.08
CA ASP A 424 -21.21 -7.47 -8.53
C ASP A 424 -20.00 -8.22 -9.09
N THR A 425 -19.43 -9.09 -8.27
CA THR A 425 -18.27 -9.93 -8.65
C THR A 425 -18.54 -10.88 -9.84
N HIS A 426 -19.79 -11.11 -10.23
CA HIS A 426 -20.13 -11.87 -11.44
C HIS A 426 -19.89 -11.09 -12.73
N GLU A 427 -19.81 -9.77 -12.64
CA GLU A 427 -19.58 -8.85 -13.76
C GLU A 427 -18.08 -8.52 -13.94
N PHE A 428 -17.19 -9.21 -13.22
CA PHE A 428 -15.76 -9.07 -13.47
C PHE A 428 -15.40 -9.57 -14.88
N GLU A 429 -14.49 -8.85 -15.52
CA GLU A 429 -13.88 -9.18 -16.80
C GLU A 429 -12.51 -9.85 -16.56
N GLU A 430 -11.92 -10.44 -17.60
CA GLU A 430 -10.55 -10.95 -17.49
C GLU A 430 -9.56 -9.78 -17.30
N PRO A 431 -8.54 -9.91 -16.44
CA PRO A 431 -8.12 -11.14 -15.75
C PRO A 431 -8.81 -11.43 -14.40
N PHE A 432 -9.63 -10.50 -13.89
CA PHE A 432 -10.21 -10.57 -12.55
C PHE A 432 -11.18 -11.76 -12.40
N SER A 433 -12.01 -12.01 -13.42
CA SER A 433 -12.97 -13.12 -13.42
C SER A 433 -12.29 -14.49 -13.33
N GLY A 434 -11.17 -14.68 -14.02
CA GLY A 434 -10.36 -15.89 -13.96
C GLY A 434 -9.87 -16.19 -12.53
N HIS A 435 -9.28 -15.18 -11.87
CA HIS A 435 -8.81 -15.30 -10.48
C HIS A 435 -9.95 -15.50 -9.48
N PHE A 436 -11.08 -14.80 -9.64
CA PHE A 436 -12.24 -14.98 -8.78
C PHE A 436 -12.81 -16.41 -8.85
N ASN A 437 -12.94 -16.96 -10.06
CA ASN A 437 -13.41 -18.33 -10.28
C ASN A 437 -12.42 -19.39 -9.77
N GLU A 438 -11.13 -19.06 -9.78
CA GLU A 438 -10.12 -19.91 -9.19
C GLU A 438 -10.19 -19.92 -7.66
N ILE A 439 -10.30 -18.77 -7.01
CA ILE A 439 -10.47 -18.68 -5.55
C ILE A 439 -11.74 -19.44 -5.12
N LYS A 440 -12.83 -19.35 -5.89
CA LYS A 440 -14.04 -20.18 -5.68
C LYS A 440 -13.75 -21.68 -5.72
N ARG A 441 -12.88 -22.15 -6.62
CA ARG A 441 -12.47 -23.55 -6.70
C ARG A 441 -11.58 -23.94 -5.52
N PHE A 442 -10.61 -23.10 -5.18
CA PHE A 442 -9.72 -23.28 -4.04
C PHE A 442 -10.51 -23.41 -2.73
N LYS A 443 -11.46 -22.51 -2.47
CA LYS A 443 -12.32 -22.52 -1.27
C LYS A 443 -13.04 -23.86 -1.05
N LYS A 444 -13.42 -24.57 -2.11
CA LYS A 444 -14.08 -25.89 -2.00
C LYS A 444 -13.15 -27.00 -1.49
N LEU A 445 -11.84 -26.76 -1.47
CA LEU A 445 -10.82 -27.77 -1.17
C LEU A 445 -10.06 -27.52 0.14
N VAL A 446 -10.28 -26.38 0.80
CA VAL A 446 -9.57 -25.98 2.04
C VAL A 446 -10.56 -25.63 3.16
N SER A 447 -10.08 -25.66 4.40
CA SER A 447 -10.91 -25.28 5.55
C SER A 447 -10.94 -23.77 5.75
N ALA A 448 -12.10 -23.23 6.11
CA ALA A 448 -12.26 -21.80 6.39
C ALA A 448 -11.61 -21.35 7.71
N GLN A 449 -11.22 -22.28 8.60
CA GLN A 449 -10.65 -21.99 9.92
C GLN A 449 -9.12 -21.92 9.95
N GLU A 450 -8.47 -21.93 8.79
CA GLU A 450 -7.01 -21.90 8.70
C GLU A 450 -6.45 -20.50 9.01
N SER A 451 -5.25 -20.45 9.59
CA SER A 451 -4.51 -19.19 9.71
C SER A 451 -4.17 -18.65 8.33
N SER A 452 -4.21 -17.33 8.17
CA SER A 452 -3.89 -16.60 6.95
C SER A 452 -2.64 -17.08 6.23
N GLU A 453 -1.53 -17.27 6.94
CA GLU A 453 -0.26 -17.72 6.37
C GLU A 453 -0.37 -19.12 5.71
N ILE A 454 -1.13 -20.02 6.32
CA ILE A 454 -1.34 -21.39 5.84
C ILE A 454 -2.24 -21.39 4.62
N LEU A 455 -3.31 -20.59 4.67
CA LEU A 455 -4.24 -20.46 3.58
C LEU A 455 -3.55 -19.90 2.32
N THR A 456 -2.73 -18.85 2.48
CA THR A 456 -1.91 -18.30 1.38
C THR A 456 -0.92 -19.34 0.85
N LEU A 457 -0.21 -20.07 1.72
CA LEU A 457 0.70 -21.14 1.28
C LEU A 457 -0.02 -22.22 0.46
N LYS A 458 -1.17 -22.70 0.94
CA LYS A 458 -1.99 -23.68 0.23
C LYS A 458 -2.49 -23.14 -1.10
N TYR A 459 -2.90 -21.87 -1.17
CA TYR A 459 -3.33 -21.26 -2.43
C TYR A 459 -2.20 -21.26 -3.48
N ARG A 460 -0.96 -20.93 -3.09
CA ARG A 460 0.20 -21.00 -3.99
C ARG A 460 0.40 -22.42 -4.53
N PHE A 461 0.30 -23.44 -3.69
CA PHE A 461 0.39 -24.83 -4.14
C PHE A 461 -0.78 -25.26 -5.02
N PHE A 462 -2.01 -24.82 -4.72
CA PHE A 462 -3.18 -25.10 -5.52
C PHE A 462 -3.02 -24.62 -6.97
N ARG A 463 -2.48 -23.41 -7.16
CA ARG A 463 -2.16 -22.85 -8.49
C ARG A 463 -1.25 -23.75 -9.31
N MET A 464 -0.18 -24.25 -8.69
CA MET A 464 0.84 -25.06 -9.37
C MET A 464 0.43 -26.53 -9.53
N TYR A 465 -0.40 -27.03 -8.62
CA TYR A 465 -0.85 -28.41 -8.58
C TYR A 465 -2.38 -28.46 -8.46
N PRO A 466 -3.14 -27.99 -9.46
CA PRO A 466 -4.61 -27.94 -9.38
C PRO A 466 -5.27 -29.33 -9.38
N ASN A 467 -4.48 -30.39 -9.63
CA ASN A 467 -4.94 -31.78 -9.50
C ASN A 467 -5.32 -32.06 -8.05
N THR A 468 -6.60 -32.38 -7.83
CA THR A 468 -7.16 -32.56 -6.48
C THR A 468 -6.47 -33.64 -5.65
N LYS A 469 -5.84 -34.65 -6.27
CA LYS A 469 -5.09 -35.67 -5.52
C LYS A 469 -3.79 -35.09 -4.94
N GLU A 470 -2.95 -34.54 -5.81
CA GLU A 470 -1.66 -33.91 -5.45
C GLU A 470 -1.83 -32.70 -4.53
N PHE A 471 -2.89 -31.93 -4.73
CA PHE A 471 -3.17 -30.80 -3.86
C PHE A 471 -3.56 -31.26 -2.44
N LYS A 472 -4.46 -32.24 -2.31
CA LYS A 472 -4.84 -32.80 -1.01
C LYS A 472 -3.63 -33.33 -0.25
N LEU A 473 -2.68 -33.92 -0.98
CA LEU A 473 -1.39 -34.37 -0.46
C LEU A 473 -0.57 -33.30 0.22
N ILE A 474 -0.42 -32.20 -0.51
CA ILE A 474 0.31 -31.05 -0.01
C ILE A 474 -0.43 -30.43 1.18
N CYS A 475 -1.76 -30.34 1.14
CA CYS A 475 -2.56 -29.84 2.26
C CYS A 475 -2.34 -30.64 3.53
N HIS A 476 -2.44 -31.98 3.47
CA HIS A 476 -2.21 -32.86 4.62
C HIS A 476 -0.79 -32.70 5.19
N LEU A 477 0.25 -32.60 4.33
CA LEU A 477 1.61 -32.33 4.77
C LEU A 477 1.72 -30.99 5.52
N ILE A 478 1.12 -29.93 4.97
CA ILE A 478 1.10 -28.60 5.59
C ILE A 478 0.36 -28.65 6.94
N ASP A 479 -0.80 -29.31 7.00
CA ASP A 479 -1.60 -29.44 8.21
C ASP A 479 -0.86 -30.21 9.31
N ASP A 480 -0.15 -31.28 8.96
CA ASP A 480 0.65 -32.05 9.91
C ASP A 480 1.85 -31.25 10.43
N LEU A 481 2.53 -30.51 9.56
CA LEU A 481 3.62 -29.62 9.95
C LEU A 481 3.14 -28.47 10.84
N GLN A 482 1.95 -27.92 10.55
CA GLN A 482 1.31 -26.91 11.37
C GLN A 482 0.98 -27.45 12.76
N LYS A 483 0.34 -28.64 12.85
CA LYS A 483 0.04 -29.30 14.13
C LYS A 483 1.30 -29.57 14.95
N LYS A 484 2.41 -29.93 14.29
CA LYS A 484 3.72 -30.12 14.92
C LYS A 484 4.47 -28.81 15.22
N SER A 485 3.88 -27.64 14.94
CA SER A 485 4.51 -26.32 15.11
C SER A 485 5.86 -26.17 14.38
N LYS A 486 6.04 -26.86 13.25
CA LYS A 486 7.29 -26.84 12.46
C LYS A 486 7.30 -25.82 11.34
N LEU A 487 6.15 -25.21 11.03
CA LEU A 487 6.06 -24.15 10.02
C LEU A 487 6.35 -22.79 10.65
N LYS A 488 7.43 -22.15 10.20
CA LYS A 488 7.72 -20.75 10.51
C LYS A 488 7.35 -19.88 9.32
N LEU A 489 6.06 -19.56 9.25
CA LEU A 489 5.51 -18.68 8.24
C LEU A 489 5.35 -17.26 8.79
N ALA A 490 5.65 -16.26 7.96
CA ALA A 490 5.40 -14.86 8.30
C ALA A 490 5.25 -14.01 7.05
N PHE A 491 4.35 -13.03 7.10
CA PHE A 491 4.31 -11.96 6.11
C PHE A 491 5.38 -10.91 6.41
N LYS A 492 6.12 -10.50 5.37
CA LYS A 492 7.13 -9.44 5.42
C LYS A 492 6.91 -8.46 4.27
N THR A 493 7.53 -7.29 4.38
CA THR A 493 7.55 -6.30 3.30
C THR A 493 8.88 -6.36 2.56
N GLU A 494 8.85 -6.38 1.23
CA GLU A 494 10.03 -6.47 0.39
C GLU A 494 10.04 -5.46 -0.76
N ILE A 495 11.17 -5.40 -1.48
CA ILE A 495 11.30 -4.64 -2.72
C ILE A 495 11.16 -5.62 -3.89
N GLN A 496 10.16 -5.41 -4.73
CA GLN A 496 10.00 -6.14 -5.98
C GLN A 496 10.58 -5.34 -7.13
N THR A 497 11.26 -6.00 -8.06
CA THR A 497 11.75 -5.36 -9.29
C THR A 497 10.99 -5.93 -10.47
N CYS A 498 10.25 -5.09 -11.19
CA CYS A 498 9.62 -5.47 -12.45
C CYS A 498 10.73 -5.80 -13.46
N LYS A 499 10.77 -7.04 -13.94
CA LYS A 499 11.83 -7.54 -14.82
C LYS A 499 11.85 -6.83 -16.17
N GLU A 500 10.68 -6.46 -16.69
CA GLU A 500 10.53 -5.86 -18.02
C GLU A 500 10.95 -4.39 -18.04
N THR A 501 10.63 -3.65 -16.97
CA THR A 501 10.86 -2.20 -16.90
C THR A 501 12.06 -1.82 -16.03
N GLY A 502 12.65 -2.76 -15.29
CA GLY A 502 13.67 -2.50 -14.27
C GLY A 502 13.15 -1.72 -13.05
N ARG A 503 11.85 -1.43 -12.99
CA ARG A 503 11.25 -0.57 -11.96
C ARG A 503 11.17 -1.29 -10.63
N GLN A 504 11.65 -0.63 -9.57
CA GLN A 504 11.52 -1.13 -8.21
C GLN A 504 10.25 -0.62 -7.53
N ILE A 505 9.53 -1.54 -6.90
CA ILE A 505 8.40 -1.28 -6.03
C ILE A 505 8.81 -1.68 -4.63
N LYS A 506 8.85 -0.71 -3.73
CA LYS A 506 9.19 -0.97 -2.33
C LYS A 506 7.92 -1.33 -1.54
N ASN A 507 8.08 -2.17 -0.52
CA ASN A 507 7.11 -2.47 0.53
C ASN A 507 5.88 -3.27 0.08
N ILE A 508 6.11 -4.28 -0.76
CA ILE A 508 5.07 -5.25 -1.12
C ILE A 508 4.97 -6.31 -0.03
N THR A 509 3.76 -6.68 0.37
CA THR A 509 3.52 -7.79 1.30
C THR A 509 3.85 -9.12 0.63
N THR A 510 4.66 -9.94 1.29
CA THR A 510 5.06 -11.27 0.79
C THR A 510 5.15 -12.27 1.92
N LEU A 511 4.62 -13.47 1.71
CA LEU A 511 4.72 -14.62 2.61
C LEU A 511 6.11 -15.24 2.54
N TYR A 512 6.68 -15.58 3.69
CA TYR A 512 7.97 -16.24 3.82
C TYR A 512 7.83 -17.55 4.60
N LEU A 513 8.55 -18.58 4.17
CA LEU A 513 8.82 -19.81 4.92
C LEU A 513 10.31 -19.84 5.29
N ASP A 514 10.63 -19.72 6.58
CA ASP A 514 12.02 -19.73 7.08
C ASP A 514 12.93 -18.78 6.29
N ASN A 515 12.51 -17.52 6.13
CA ASN A 515 13.20 -16.48 5.37
C ASN A 515 13.34 -16.71 3.86
N VAL A 516 12.66 -17.70 3.30
CA VAL A 516 12.52 -17.87 1.84
C VAL A 516 11.16 -17.32 1.41
N PRO A 517 11.08 -16.36 0.47
CA PRO A 517 9.79 -15.87 -0.02
C PRO A 517 9.03 -17.00 -0.71
N VAL A 518 7.70 -17.01 -0.61
CA VAL A 518 6.84 -18.08 -1.15
C VAL A 518 6.17 -17.58 -2.43
N TYR A 519 6.60 -18.12 -3.56
CA TYR A 519 6.06 -17.80 -4.88
C TYR A 519 5.81 -19.08 -5.68
N GLU A 520 4.87 -19.04 -6.61
CA GLU A 520 4.59 -20.10 -7.58
C GLU A 520 5.87 -20.63 -8.24
N MET A 521 6.73 -19.72 -8.70
CA MET A 521 7.99 -20.06 -9.38
C MET A 521 9.03 -20.77 -8.50
N ASN A 522 8.95 -20.69 -7.18
CA ASN A 522 9.91 -21.31 -6.27
C ASN A 522 9.30 -22.43 -5.40
N LEU A 523 8.04 -22.81 -5.63
CA LEU A 523 7.41 -23.92 -4.91
C LEU A 523 8.15 -25.25 -5.10
N HIS A 524 8.81 -25.45 -6.25
CA HIS A 524 9.68 -26.60 -6.49
C HIS A 524 10.86 -26.70 -5.51
N LYS A 525 11.26 -25.58 -4.87
CA LYS A 525 12.27 -25.55 -3.80
C LYS A 525 11.65 -25.65 -2.41
N ILE A 526 10.42 -25.19 -2.24
CA ILE A 526 9.70 -25.16 -0.96
C ILE A 526 9.15 -26.54 -0.61
N LEU A 527 8.56 -27.27 -1.55
CA LEU A 527 7.98 -28.59 -1.29
C LEU A 527 8.98 -29.58 -0.67
N PRO A 528 10.23 -29.72 -1.20
CA PRO A 528 11.25 -30.55 -0.55
C PRO A 528 11.57 -30.12 0.88
N LYS A 529 11.55 -28.81 1.16
CA LYS A 529 11.80 -28.28 2.51
C LYS A 529 10.69 -28.68 3.48
N LEU A 530 9.43 -28.60 3.06
CA LEU A 530 8.28 -29.06 3.86
C LEU A 530 8.37 -30.56 4.16
N VAL A 531 8.71 -31.37 3.16
CA VAL A 531 8.91 -32.81 3.34
C VAL A 531 10.01 -33.09 4.36
N ASN A 532 11.16 -32.41 4.25
CA ASN A 532 12.27 -32.57 5.20
C ASN A 532 11.86 -32.19 6.63
N LEU A 533 11.18 -31.05 6.82
CA LEU A 533 10.67 -30.64 8.14
C LEU A 533 9.73 -31.70 8.76
N ASN A 534 8.97 -32.43 7.94
CA ASN A 534 8.05 -33.44 8.45
C ASN A 534 8.79 -34.68 8.95
N LEU A 535 9.93 -34.99 8.33
CA LEU A 535 10.80 -36.12 8.63
C LEU A 535 11.74 -35.89 9.83
N GLU A 536 11.95 -34.64 10.26
CA GLU A 536 12.83 -34.31 11.40
C GLU A 536 12.17 -34.64 12.76
N HIS A 537 12.54 -35.70 13.50
CA HIS A 537 12.23 -35.80 14.95
C HIS A 537 13.22 -36.60 15.82
N SER A 538 13.30 -36.11 17.09
CA SER A 538 13.94 -36.49 18.36
C SER A 538 15.37 -37.04 18.36
N ALA A 539 16.22 -36.41 19.18
CA ALA A 539 17.67 -36.49 19.26
C ALA A 539 18.28 -37.83 19.72
N ASP A 540 17.56 -38.95 19.61
CA ASP A 540 18.02 -40.27 20.01
C ASP A 540 18.27 -41.15 18.78
N ASP A 541 19.22 -40.75 17.93
CA ASP A 541 19.61 -41.53 16.75
C ASP A 541 21.05 -42.07 16.91
N ILE A 542 21.15 -43.39 17.07
CA ILE A 542 22.42 -44.14 17.07
C ILE A 542 22.95 -44.18 15.64
N ILE A 543 24.10 -43.55 15.39
CA ILE A 543 24.82 -43.64 14.11
C ILE A 543 25.43 -45.05 14.01
N PRO A 544 25.27 -45.79 12.89
CA PRO A 544 25.97 -47.06 12.68
C PRO A 544 27.49 -46.86 12.74
N ASP A 545 28.18 -47.74 13.46
CA ASP A 545 29.63 -47.69 13.72
C ASP A 545 30.46 -47.49 12.43
N ASP A 546 31.43 -46.56 12.45
CA ASP A 546 32.24 -46.14 11.29
C ASP A 546 33.02 -47.32 10.65
N ALA A 547 33.30 -48.36 11.45
CA ALA A 547 34.01 -49.55 11.01
C ALA A 547 33.25 -50.40 9.98
N ASP A 548 31.93 -50.57 10.15
CA ASP A 548 31.09 -51.35 9.25
C ASP A 548 30.91 -50.63 7.89
N THR A 549 30.80 -49.30 7.93
CA THR A 549 30.67 -48.44 6.75
C THR A 549 31.95 -48.45 5.88
N ALA A 550 33.12 -48.37 6.51
CA ALA A 550 34.41 -48.42 5.82
C ALA A 550 34.67 -49.78 5.13
N ALA A 551 34.16 -50.88 5.68
CA ALA A 551 34.29 -52.21 5.09
C ALA A 551 33.53 -52.33 3.76
N VAL A 552 32.39 -51.66 3.60
CA VAL A 552 31.63 -51.68 2.34
C VAL A 552 32.23 -50.78 1.28
N PHE A 553 32.77 -49.62 1.67
CA PHE A 553 33.44 -48.72 0.73
C PHE A 553 34.64 -49.37 0.03
N LYS A 554 35.33 -50.30 0.69
CA LYS A 554 36.40 -51.11 0.07
C LYS A 554 35.91 -52.01 -1.08
N GLN A 555 34.61 -52.29 -1.15
CA GLN A 555 33.98 -53.09 -2.20
C GLN A 555 33.55 -52.26 -3.43
N PHE A 556 33.58 -50.93 -3.34
CA PHE A 556 33.24 -50.02 -4.45
C PHE A 556 34.37 -49.87 -5.46
N LYS A 557 34.54 -50.90 -6.30
CA LYS A 557 35.55 -50.96 -7.36
C LYS A 557 34.94 -51.38 -8.70
N SER A 558 35.75 -51.35 -9.76
CA SER A 558 35.33 -51.84 -11.07
C SER A 558 34.92 -53.32 -11.04
N ILE A 559 33.84 -53.66 -11.74
CA ILE A 559 33.39 -55.07 -11.91
C ILE A 559 34.28 -55.85 -12.90
N HIS A 560 35.26 -55.19 -13.53
CA HIS A 560 36.04 -55.75 -14.64
C HIS A 560 37.53 -55.98 -14.30
N GLY A 561 37.96 -55.81 -13.05
CA GLY A 561 39.33 -56.10 -12.61
C GLY A 561 39.52 -57.52 -12.07
N ASP A 562 40.78 -57.95 -11.88
CA ASP A 562 41.16 -59.29 -11.40
C ASP A 562 40.61 -59.63 -9.99
N ASN A 563 40.17 -58.62 -9.24
CA ASN A 563 39.40 -58.73 -7.99
C ASN A 563 38.10 -57.90 -8.12
N GLY A 564 37.28 -58.23 -9.12
CA GLY A 564 36.05 -57.49 -9.45
C GLY A 564 35.16 -57.21 -8.23
N SER A 565 34.41 -56.11 -8.27
CA SER A 565 33.50 -55.74 -7.17
C SER A 565 32.65 -56.91 -6.69
N THR A 566 32.66 -57.15 -5.39
CA THR A 566 31.78 -58.11 -4.70
C THR A 566 30.47 -57.47 -4.27
N PHE A 567 30.28 -56.16 -4.47
CA PHE A 567 29.09 -55.44 -4.00
C PHE A 567 27.83 -55.94 -4.71
N SER A 568 26.93 -56.56 -3.94
CA SER A 568 25.67 -57.13 -4.40
C SER A 568 24.48 -56.62 -3.59
N LYS A 569 23.26 -57.00 -4.00
CA LYS A 569 22.03 -56.65 -3.28
C LYS A 569 22.02 -57.27 -1.87
N GLU A 570 22.47 -58.52 -1.76
CA GLU A 570 22.48 -59.30 -0.52
C GLU A 570 23.44 -58.69 0.52
N ILE A 571 24.60 -58.19 0.07
CA ILE A 571 25.54 -57.48 0.95
C ILE A 571 24.88 -56.19 1.47
N LEU A 572 24.28 -55.40 0.57
CA LEU A 572 23.60 -54.16 0.93
C LEU A 572 22.45 -54.41 1.92
N GLU A 573 21.62 -55.43 1.67
CA GLU A 573 20.55 -55.86 2.57
C GLU A 573 21.09 -56.29 3.95
N GLY A 574 22.22 -57.00 3.99
CA GLY A 574 22.89 -57.37 5.25
C GLY A 574 23.24 -56.16 6.13
N PHE A 575 23.71 -55.06 5.53
CA PHE A 575 23.96 -53.81 6.26
C PHE A 575 22.67 -53.09 6.66
N LEU A 576 21.71 -53.03 5.75
CA LEU A 576 20.43 -52.38 6.03
C LEU A 576 19.63 -53.12 7.11
N ASN A 577 19.78 -54.43 7.25
CA ASN A 577 19.11 -55.22 8.30
C ASN A 577 19.68 -54.95 9.70
N LYS A 578 20.93 -54.52 9.80
CA LYS A 578 21.53 -54.05 11.07
C LYS A 578 21.02 -52.67 11.47
N ILE A 579 20.47 -51.92 10.52
CA ILE A 579 19.96 -50.58 10.73
C ILE A 579 18.47 -50.68 11.10
N PRO A 580 18.09 -50.40 12.36
CA PRO A 580 16.72 -50.64 12.82
C PRO A 580 15.71 -49.65 12.20
N SER A 581 16.16 -48.45 11.83
CA SER A 581 15.29 -47.38 11.32
C SER A 581 15.29 -47.31 9.79
N HIS A 582 14.10 -47.27 9.18
CA HIS A 582 13.93 -47.03 7.74
C HIS A 582 14.54 -45.69 7.30
N ARG A 583 14.56 -44.67 8.16
CA ARG A 583 15.21 -43.38 7.87
C ARG A 583 16.73 -43.52 7.77
N GLN A 584 17.33 -44.19 8.75
CA GLN A 584 18.77 -44.46 8.76
C GLN A 584 19.17 -45.33 7.58
N LYS A 585 18.32 -46.30 7.19
CA LYS A 585 18.49 -47.06 5.95
C LYS A 585 18.55 -46.14 4.72
N LEU A 586 17.68 -45.12 4.64
CA LEU A 586 17.67 -44.17 3.52
C LEU A 586 18.87 -43.19 3.54
N GLU A 587 19.26 -42.66 4.72
CA GLU A 587 20.45 -41.79 4.87
C GLU A 587 21.75 -42.56 4.58
N PHE A 588 21.81 -43.83 4.97
CA PHE A 588 22.89 -44.75 4.65
C PHE A 588 23.01 -44.97 3.13
N LEU A 589 21.89 -45.19 2.44
CA LEU A 589 21.85 -45.31 0.97
C LEU A 589 22.28 -44.02 0.25
N GLU A 590 21.93 -42.84 0.79
CA GLU A 590 22.34 -41.54 0.24
C GLU A 590 23.84 -41.28 0.42
N THR A 591 24.40 -41.65 1.57
CA THR A 591 25.84 -41.57 1.85
C THR A 591 26.61 -42.47 0.88
N PHE A 592 26.14 -43.70 0.69
CA PHE A 592 26.74 -44.66 -0.25
C PHE A 592 26.69 -44.16 -1.69
N TYR A 593 25.59 -43.53 -2.10
CA TYR A 593 25.50 -42.92 -3.41
C TYR A 593 26.56 -41.82 -3.62
N SER A 594 26.73 -40.92 -2.64
CA SER A 594 27.74 -39.87 -2.69
C SER A 594 29.15 -40.44 -2.86
N GLU A 595 29.46 -41.49 -2.10
CA GLU A 595 30.77 -42.16 -2.14
C GLU A 595 31.01 -42.93 -3.44
N ILE A 596 30.01 -43.59 -4.02
CA ILE A 596 30.14 -44.23 -5.35
C ILE A 596 30.45 -43.20 -6.42
N CYS A 597 29.82 -42.02 -6.38
CA CYS A 597 30.05 -40.94 -7.34
C CYS A 597 31.47 -40.35 -7.20
N LYS A 598 32.02 -40.28 -5.97
CA LYS A 598 33.35 -39.73 -5.68
C LYS A 598 34.49 -40.75 -5.78
N SER A 599 34.20 -42.04 -5.68
CA SER A 599 35.22 -43.09 -5.61
C SER A 599 36.08 -43.18 -6.87
N GLN A 600 37.40 -43.14 -6.67
CA GLN A 600 38.40 -43.38 -7.70
C GLN A 600 38.65 -44.87 -7.98
N GLY A 601 38.00 -45.78 -7.24
CA GLY A 601 38.15 -47.23 -7.39
C GLY A 601 37.53 -47.82 -8.66
N TYR A 602 36.80 -47.01 -9.44
CA TYR A 602 36.12 -47.43 -10.65
C TYR A 602 36.96 -47.14 -11.91
N THR A 603 37.52 -48.20 -12.51
CA THR A 603 38.26 -48.11 -13.77
C THR A 603 37.33 -48.25 -14.97
N ARG A 604 37.55 -47.41 -16.00
CA ARG A 604 36.82 -47.48 -17.28
C ARG A 604 37.42 -48.56 -18.17
N ARG A 605 36.59 -49.46 -18.71
CA ARG A 605 37.01 -50.63 -19.51
C ARG A 605 37.79 -50.25 -20.79
N HIS A 606 37.53 -49.06 -21.35
CA HIS A 606 38.23 -48.55 -22.53
C HIS A 606 38.67 -47.09 -22.36
N VAL A 607 39.63 -46.87 -21.45
CA VAL A 607 40.15 -45.52 -21.11
C VAL A 607 40.49 -44.68 -22.35
N ARG A 608 41.09 -45.28 -23.39
CA ARG A 608 41.46 -44.58 -24.63
C ARG A 608 40.24 -44.18 -25.48
N LEU A 609 39.29 -45.08 -25.73
CA LEU A 609 38.07 -44.75 -26.48
C LEU A 609 37.18 -43.75 -25.72
N ASP A 610 37.17 -43.80 -24.39
CA ASP A 610 36.37 -42.91 -23.56
C ASP A 610 36.88 -41.46 -23.56
N SER A 611 38.19 -41.25 -23.77
CA SER A 611 38.77 -39.91 -23.90
C SER A 611 38.39 -39.21 -25.21
N PHE A 612 38.15 -39.95 -26.30
CA PHE A 612 37.79 -39.42 -27.62
C PHE A 612 36.32 -38.97 -27.72
N PHE A 613 35.43 -39.43 -26.81
CA PHE A 613 33.99 -39.15 -26.83
C PHE A 613 33.49 -38.48 -25.53
N SER A 614 34.35 -37.72 -24.85
CA SER A 614 34.05 -37.09 -23.55
C SER A 614 32.85 -36.13 -23.59
N TRP A 615 32.67 -35.41 -24.70
CA TRP A 615 31.60 -34.42 -24.90
C TRP A 615 30.17 -35.00 -25.05
N ILE A 616 30.02 -36.31 -25.26
CA ILE A 616 28.72 -36.96 -25.47
C ILE A 616 28.25 -37.73 -24.21
N ARG A 617 29.07 -37.84 -23.15
CA ARG A 617 28.91 -38.94 -22.19
C ARG A 617 28.59 -38.55 -20.73
N ASN A 618 27.77 -39.43 -20.16
CA ASN A 618 27.40 -39.57 -18.76
C ASN A 618 28.64 -39.77 -17.87
N ASP A 619 28.79 -38.97 -16.81
CA ASP A 619 30.00 -38.90 -15.97
C ASP A 619 30.37 -40.22 -15.26
N LEU A 620 29.40 -41.12 -15.10
CA LEU A 620 29.53 -42.37 -14.36
C LEU A 620 29.98 -43.56 -15.23
N THR A 621 30.91 -44.37 -14.72
CA THR A 621 31.34 -45.64 -15.31
C THR A 621 30.22 -46.69 -15.33
N THR A 622 30.33 -47.71 -16.17
CA THR A 622 29.37 -48.84 -16.20
C THR A 622 29.25 -49.53 -14.84
N SER A 623 30.37 -49.70 -14.11
CA SER A 623 30.38 -50.28 -12.76
C SER A 623 29.67 -49.38 -11.74
N GLN A 624 29.90 -48.07 -11.77
CA GLN A 624 29.16 -47.11 -10.93
C GLN A 624 27.66 -47.18 -11.20
N ARG A 625 27.25 -47.25 -12.48
CA ARG A 625 25.83 -47.36 -12.84
C ARG A 625 25.16 -48.64 -12.32
N ILE A 626 25.89 -49.76 -12.32
CA ILE A 626 25.39 -51.03 -11.78
C ILE A 626 25.19 -50.94 -10.27
N HIS A 627 26.18 -50.44 -9.52
CA HIS A 627 26.02 -50.29 -8.07
C HIS A 627 24.97 -49.24 -7.69
N ILE A 628 24.89 -48.13 -8.43
CA ILE A 628 23.82 -47.12 -8.29
C ILE A 628 22.45 -47.74 -8.56
N ASN A 629 22.31 -48.67 -9.51
CA ASN A 629 21.05 -49.37 -9.74
C ASN A 629 20.68 -50.32 -8.59
N ILE A 630 21.66 -50.96 -7.94
CA ILE A 630 21.42 -51.77 -6.73
C ILE A 630 20.90 -50.87 -5.61
N LEU A 631 21.57 -49.75 -5.33
CA LEU A 631 21.11 -48.75 -4.35
C LEU A 631 19.71 -48.21 -4.69
N LYS A 632 19.43 -47.94 -5.97
CA LYS A 632 18.11 -47.47 -6.44
C LYS A 632 17.01 -48.49 -6.20
N ASN A 633 17.27 -49.77 -6.46
CA ASN A 633 16.30 -50.83 -6.26
C ASN A 633 16.01 -51.01 -4.76
N GLN A 634 17.06 -51.00 -3.93
CA GLN A 634 16.91 -51.12 -2.49
C GLN A 634 16.21 -49.91 -1.86
N TYR A 635 16.53 -48.70 -2.33
CA TYR A 635 15.82 -47.48 -1.96
C TYR A 635 14.33 -47.60 -2.28
N ARG A 636 13.97 -48.17 -3.44
CA ARG A 636 12.56 -48.40 -3.81
C ARG A 636 11.88 -49.46 -2.95
N GLU A 637 12.59 -50.50 -2.53
CA GLU A 637 12.04 -51.56 -1.67
C GLU A 637 11.75 -51.03 -0.26
N ILE A 638 12.73 -50.39 0.39
CA ILE A 638 12.55 -49.72 1.69
C ILE A 638 11.43 -48.68 1.62
N PHE A 639 11.36 -47.94 0.51
CA PHE A 639 10.29 -46.97 0.30
C PHE A 639 8.93 -47.63 0.10
N LYS A 640 8.83 -48.77 -0.59
CA LYS A 640 7.58 -49.55 -0.76
C LYS A 640 7.09 -50.13 0.56
N GLU A 641 7.98 -50.64 1.39
CA GLU A 641 7.65 -51.15 2.74
C GLU A 641 7.09 -50.06 3.65
N TYR A 642 7.52 -48.81 3.46
CA TYR A 642 7.04 -47.64 4.20
C TYR A 642 5.72 -47.04 3.65
N THR A 643 5.28 -47.39 2.43
CA THR A 643 4.23 -46.65 1.69
C THR A 643 2.90 -47.39 1.52
N HIS A 644 2.51 -48.27 2.44
CA HIS A 644 1.11 -48.73 2.44
C HIS A 644 0.09 -47.65 2.84
N GLU A 645 0.53 -46.53 3.44
CA GLU A 645 -0.24 -45.28 3.53
C GLU A 645 0.64 -44.05 3.20
N TRP A 646 0.55 -43.55 1.95
CA TRP A 646 0.85 -42.16 1.50
C TRP A 646 2.29 -41.58 1.61
N PHE A 647 2.95 -40.89 0.65
CA PHE A 647 2.76 -40.63 -0.80
C PHE A 647 3.97 -39.78 -1.32
N ILE A 648 4.12 -39.71 -2.65
CA ILE A 648 4.99 -38.83 -3.48
C ILE A 648 6.51 -38.95 -3.25
N LYS A 649 7.13 -39.86 -4.00
CA LYS A 649 8.11 -39.63 -5.09
C LYS A 649 9.12 -38.46 -5.07
N SER A 650 9.40 -37.80 -3.95
CA SER A 650 10.36 -36.70 -3.91
C SER A 650 11.13 -36.66 -2.59
N ARG A 651 12.24 -37.41 -2.55
CA ARG A 651 13.40 -37.07 -1.73
C ARG A 651 14.54 -36.73 -2.69
N LYS A 652 15.32 -35.68 -2.40
CA LYS A 652 16.61 -35.44 -3.04
C LYS A 652 17.61 -36.48 -2.53
N SER A 653 17.48 -37.74 -2.97
CA SER A 653 18.63 -38.63 -2.99
C SER A 653 19.34 -38.41 -4.30
N GLY A 654 20.68 -38.34 -4.31
CA GLY A 654 21.41 -38.25 -5.58
C GLY A 654 21.11 -39.45 -6.51
N LEU A 655 20.61 -40.55 -5.96
CA LEU A 655 20.06 -41.70 -6.70
C LEU A 655 18.88 -41.31 -7.63
N ILE A 656 18.07 -40.30 -7.30
CA ILE A 656 16.97 -39.80 -8.14
C ILE A 656 17.46 -38.83 -9.23
N GLU A 657 18.51 -38.03 -9.01
CA GLU A 657 19.12 -37.18 -10.08
C GLU A 657 19.61 -38.04 -11.26
N CYS A 658 20.13 -39.23 -10.99
CA CYS A 658 20.47 -40.23 -12.01
C CYS A 658 19.27 -40.86 -12.74
N ASN A 659 18.02 -40.50 -12.39
CA ASN A 659 16.81 -40.83 -13.15
C ASN A 659 16.19 -39.56 -13.78
N ILE A 660 16.52 -38.37 -13.26
CA ILE A 660 16.09 -37.06 -13.77
C ILE A 660 16.85 -36.62 -15.02
N ASN A 661 18.00 -37.22 -15.37
CA ASN A 661 18.54 -37.07 -16.73
C ASN A 661 17.61 -37.67 -17.82
N ARG A 662 16.53 -38.38 -17.45
CA ARG A 662 15.42 -38.72 -18.36
C ARG A 662 14.13 -37.93 -18.12
N PHE A 663 14.05 -37.15 -17.05
CA PHE A 663 12.88 -36.31 -16.75
C PHE A 663 13.10 -34.83 -17.13
N CYS A 664 14.35 -34.34 -17.09
CA CYS A 664 14.76 -33.05 -17.65
C CYS A 664 14.94 -33.08 -19.18
N LEU A 665 14.87 -34.25 -19.83
CA LEU A 665 14.77 -34.37 -21.29
C LEU A 665 13.31 -34.43 -21.79
N ASN A 666 12.31 -34.45 -20.90
CA ASN A 666 10.89 -34.50 -21.28
C ASN A 666 10.10 -33.26 -20.84
N MET A 667 10.74 -32.25 -20.29
CA MET A 667 10.16 -30.90 -20.22
C MET A 667 10.71 -30.11 -21.39
N ASN A 668 9.97 -30.16 -22.50
CA ASN A 668 10.14 -29.24 -23.61
C ASN A 668 10.17 -27.79 -23.06
N PHE A 669 11.34 -27.16 -23.19
CA PHE A 669 11.39 -25.82 -23.73
C PHE A 669 10.79 -25.88 -25.14
N SER A 670 9.47 -25.70 -25.24
CA SER A 670 8.81 -25.34 -26.49
C SER A 670 8.16 -23.98 -26.28
N ARG A 671 8.97 -22.93 -26.52
CA ARG A 671 8.68 -21.60 -27.10
C ARG A 671 9.78 -20.62 -26.65
N PHE A 672 10.44 -19.77 -27.44
CA PHE A 672 10.27 -19.27 -28.82
C PHE A 672 8.92 -19.47 -29.49
#